data_AF-A0A084QDR2-F1
#
_entry.id   AF-A0A084QDR2-F1
#
_cell.length_a   1.000
_cell.length_b   1.000
_cell.length_c   1.000
_cell.angle_alpha   90.00
_cell.angle_beta   90.00
_cell.angle_gamma   90.00
#
_symmetry.space_group_name_H-M   'P 1'
#
loop_
_entity.id
_entity.type
_entity.pdbx_description
1 polymer ?
#
loop_
_entity_poly.entity_id
_entity_poly.type
_entity_poly.pdbx_seq_one_letter_code
_entity_poly.pdbx_strand_id
1 'polypeptide(L)'
;MAPMAALLGRAPRMGFSNSSFQAFRSNSPLRRSFSSYLVTPKELHEALKKNPPSPISTDARVIPLCASWFLPNDGRSGIEVFRELRIPKARFFDLDKVIDRRSPYPHMLPSAKEFASAMSELGIRKEDIVVVYDSKELGIFSAPRVGWTLKAFGHPRVHILNNFKLWVEQGLPTESGNVYTVECCPYPISELDESKVASFEDVKEVALDYNKEGAEGIQILDARSHARFTGEAPEPREGLSSGHMPGSISLPVTDVLDPNTKAFLEPGKLREVFKAKGVDPDKPIISSCGTGVTACVIETALEVAEYGSPSTRKVYDGSWTEWAQRVRPSDNLIRKVDVFLLGLYQYLGSYYPVMVPVRMLRGTRLARLIEHTPQKYPPSAPTPARARKSNHQIPRADDQNPTLDAESLTQQPNSHPLPHHNNKDTMADRGASGGAPPARGGGFGSRGGDRGRGRGRGRGRRGGKSEEKEWQPVTKLGRLVKAGKINSMEEIYLHSLPIKEYQIVDNFLPKLKDEVMKIKPVQKQTRAGQRTRFKAIVIIGDSEGHVGLGIKTSKEVATAIRAAIIIAKLSVIPVRRGYWGNNLGQPHSLPCKESGKCGSVTVRLIPAPRGTGLVASPAVKRFLQLAGVEDAYTSSAGSTKTLENTLKATFVAVSNTYGFLTPNLWKETKLLKSPLDEFADTLREGKKY
;
A
#
# COMPACT_ATOMS: atom_id res chain seq x y z
N MET A 1 14.74 41.73 -81.51
CA MET A 1 16.22 41.81 -81.57
C MET A 1 16.78 41.15 -80.30
N ALA A 2 17.69 40.19 -80.48
CA ALA A 2 18.47 39.49 -79.45
C ALA A 2 19.47 40.45 -78.75
N PRO A 3 20.39 40.04 -77.83
CA PRO A 3 20.74 38.70 -77.28
C PRO A 3 20.93 38.72 -75.72
N MET A 4 21.47 37.77 -74.94
CA MET A 4 22.24 36.53 -75.12
C MET A 4 22.12 35.65 -73.84
N ALA A 5 22.26 34.33 -73.97
CA ALA A 5 22.11 33.32 -72.92
C ALA A 5 23.46 32.65 -72.56
N ALA A 6 23.56 32.07 -71.36
CA ALA A 6 24.47 30.95 -71.07
C ALA A 6 23.93 30.04 -69.94
N LEU A 7 23.83 28.75 -70.26
CA LEU A 7 23.32 27.62 -69.46
C LEU A 7 24.34 27.10 -68.44
N LEU A 8 23.87 26.55 -67.32
CA LEU A 8 24.59 25.51 -66.55
C LEU A 8 23.66 24.31 -66.28
N GLY A 9 24.08 23.16 -66.82
CA GLY A 9 23.41 21.86 -66.75
C GLY A 9 23.87 20.98 -65.58
N ARG A 10 23.26 19.79 -65.50
CA ARG A 10 23.16 18.91 -64.33
C ARG A 10 24.02 17.62 -64.46
N ALA A 11 24.39 17.07 -63.28
CA ALA A 11 24.68 15.66 -62.92
C ALA A 11 26.10 15.08 -63.23
N PRO A 12 26.56 13.93 -62.63
CA PRO A 12 25.97 13.01 -61.63
C PRO A 12 26.93 12.55 -60.45
N ARG A 13 26.44 11.64 -59.59
CA ARG A 13 27.18 10.90 -58.54
C ARG A 13 28.05 9.76 -59.11
N MET A 14 29.22 9.50 -58.52
CA MET A 14 29.80 8.16 -58.29
C MET A 14 30.90 8.22 -57.22
N GLY A 15 31.04 7.15 -56.41
CA GLY A 15 31.89 7.08 -55.23
C GLY A 15 33.32 6.56 -55.49
N PHE A 16 34.17 6.67 -54.45
CA PHE A 16 35.46 5.99 -54.37
C PHE A 16 35.73 5.49 -52.95
N SER A 17 36.52 4.41 -52.93
CA SER A 17 36.73 3.40 -51.89
C SER A 17 37.79 3.74 -50.84
N ASN A 18 37.73 2.99 -49.73
CA ASN A 18 38.73 2.85 -48.68
C ASN A 18 40.18 2.75 -49.20
N SER A 19 41.08 3.59 -48.64
CA SER A 19 42.41 3.14 -48.20
C SER A 19 43.02 4.13 -47.21
N SER A 20 43.35 3.61 -46.03
CA SER A 20 44.50 3.95 -45.18
C SER A 20 44.94 5.42 -45.09
N PHE A 21 44.42 6.12 -44.07
CA PHE A 21 45.23 7.06 -43.31
C PHE A 21 45.36 6.52 -41.89
N GLN A 22 46.60 6.16 -41.53
CA GLN A 22 47.00 5.82 -40.17
C GLN A 22 46.56 6.94 -39.24
N ALA A 23 45.63 6.63 -38.35
CA ALA A 23 45.31 7.49 -37.23
C ALA A 23 46.57 7.63 -36.36
N PHE A 24 47.18 8.81 -36.40
CA PHE A 24 47.96 9.30 -35.27
C PHE A 24 47.02 9.25 -34.06
N ARG A 25 47.17 8.21 -33.24
CA ARG A 25 46.61 8.19 -31.89
C ARG A 25 47.26 9.34 -31.12
N SER A 26 46.64 10.50 -31.17
CA SER A 26 46.84 11.51 -30.13
C SER A 26 46.29 10.92 -28.84
N ASN A 27 47.21 10.43 -28.00
CA ASN A 27 46.94 10.14 -26.60
C ASN A 27 46.41 11.43 -25.95
N SER A 28 45.10 11.55 -25.81
CA SER A 28 44.43 12.61 -25.04
C SER A 28 43.98 12.06 -23.67
N PRO A 29 43.80 12.93 -22.66
CA PRO A 29 44.26 12.68 -21.28
C PRO A 29 43.24 11.95 -20.42
N LEU A 30 43.16 10.62 -20.54
CA LEU A 30 42.36 9.73 -19.67
C LEU A 30 42.85 9.64 -18.20
N ARG A 31 43.77 10.50 -17.73
CA ARG A 31 44.55 10.28 -16.50
C ARG A 31 44.20 11.13 -15.27
N ARG A 32 43.15 11.98 -15.30
CA ARG A 32 42.95 13.03 -14.27
C ARG A 32 41.55 13.13 -13.63
N SER A 33 40.62 12.21 -13.91
CA SER A 33 39.31 12.16 -13.23
C SER A 33 39.35 11.19 -12.06
N PHE A 34 38.57 11.44 -11.00
CA PHE A 34 38.40 10.44 -9.95
C PHE A 34 37.75 9.17 -10.53
N SER A 35 38.14 8.01 -10.04
CA SER A 35 37.64 6.71 -10.52
C SER A 35 36.25 6.36 -9.98
N SER A 36 35.82 7.02 -8.90
CA SER A 36 34.57 6.75 -8.20
C SER A 36 33.74 8.03 -8.08
N TYR A 37 32.42 7.87 -7.98
CA TYR A 37 31.51 8.98 -7.69
C TYR A 37 31.69 9.51 -6.25
N LEU A 38 31.98 8.63 -5.29
CA LEU A 38 32.40 9.02 -3.95
C LEU A 38 33.91 9.19 -3.90
N VAL A 39 34.35 10.33 -3.37
CA VAL A 39 35.75 10.68 -3.23
C VAL A 39 36.09 10.78 -1.74
N THR A 40 37.21 10.20 -1.35
CA THR A 40 37.71 10.28 0.03
C THR A 40 38.40 11.63 0.30
N PRO A 41 38.50 12.08 1.56
CA PRO A 41 39.23 13.30 1.89
C PRO A 41 40.68 13.32 1.39
N LYS A 42 41.39 12.18 1.47
CA LYS A 42 42.77 12.05 0.99
C LYS A 42 42.88 12.24 -0.53
N GLU A 43 41.99 11.60 -1.30
CA GLU A 43 41.97 11.72 -2.76
C GLU A 43 41.71 13.16 -3.21
N LEU A 44 40.72 13.83 -2.60
CA LEU A 44 40.43 15.23 -2.91
C LEU A 44 41.61 16.13 -2.55
N HIS A 45 42.24 15.93 -1.39
CA HIS A 45 43.41 16.71 -0.98
C HIS A 45 44.58 16.57 -1.95
N GLU A 46 44.88 15.34 -2.37
CA GLU A 46 45.90 15.10 -3.38
C GLU A 46 45.56 15.74 -4.73
N ALA A 47 44.30 15.70 -5.14
CA ALA A 47 43.84 16.31 -6.37
C ALA A 47 43.97 17.84 -6.34
N LEU A 48 43.66 18.47 -5.19
CA LEU A 48 43.82 19.92 -4.99
C LEU A 48 45.31 20.34 -4.98
N LYS A 49 46.20 19.50 -4.45
CA LYS A 49 47.66 19.75 -4.52
C LYS A 49 48.22 19.64 -5.93
N LYS A 50 47.78 18.65 -6.70
CA LYS A 50 48.24 18.40 -8.07
C LYS A 50 47.70 19.43 -9.07
N ASN A 51 46.64 20.15 -8.72
CA ASN A 51 45.93 21.05 -9.62
C ASN A 51 45.61 22.41 -8.96
N PRO A 52 46.64 23.20 -8.60
CA PRO A 52 46.41 24.55 -8.09
C PRO A 52 45.76 25.38 -9.20
N PRO A 53 44.58 26.00 -8.97
CA PRO A 53 43.93 26.81 -9.99
C PRO A 53 44.84 27.98 -10.35
N SER A 54 45.26 28.06 -11.62
CA SER A 54 45.95 29.21 -12.19
C SER A 54 45.05 29.89 -13.23
N PRO A 55 45.08 31.23 -13.36
CA PRO A 55 44.28 31.95 -14.35
C PRO A 55 44.65 31.63 -15.81
N ILE A 56 45.87 31.11 -16.03
CA ILE A 56 46.47 30.91 -17.36
C ILE A 56 46.20 29.49 -17.88
N SER A 57 45.97 28.51 -16.99
CA SER A 57 45.78 27.12 -17.40
C SER A 57 44.36 26.84 -17.90
N THR A 58 44.27 26.30 -19.11
CA THR A 58 43.02 25.78 -19.71
C THR A 58 42.67 24.37 -19.24
N ASP A 59 43.52 23.74 -18.42
CA ASP A 59 43.23 22.42 -17.85
C ASP A 59 41.99 22.46 -16.93
N ALA A 60 41.29 21.33 -16.87
CA ALA A 60 40.16 21.11 -15.97
C ALA A 60 40.58 21.31 -14.52
N ARG A 61 39.91 22.20 -13.78
CA ARG A 61 40.20 22.48 -12.35
C ARG A 61 39.42 21.51 -11.47
N VAL A 62 39.94 21.21 -10.29
CA VAL A 62 39.17 20.54 -9.23
C VAL A 62 38.58 21.62 -8.33
N ILE A 63 37.25 21.70 -8.25
CA ILE A 63 36.53 22.72 -7.50
C ILE A 63 35.74 22.04 -6.38
N PRO A 64 36.11 22.26 -5.10
CA PRO A 64 35.28 21.90 -3.97
C PRO A 64 34.05 22.82 -3.95
N LEU A 65 32.87 22.23 -3.85
CA LEU A 65 31.60 22.95 -3.81
C LEU A 65 30.85 22.60 -2.52
N CYS A 66 30.82 23.54 -1.58
CA CYS A 66 30.03 23.41 -0.38
C CYS A 66 28.55 23.57 -0.72
N ALA A 67 27.74 22.59 -0.34
CA ALA A 67 26.30 22.57 -0.54
C ALA A 67 25.57 22.41 0.80
N SER A 68 26.17 22.90 1.88
CA SER A 68 25.60 22.82 3.22
C SER A 68 24.25 23.52 3.28
N TRP A 69 23.22 22.79 3.66
CA TRP A 69 21.87 23.28 3.85
C TRP A 69 21.23 22.58 5.06
N PHE A 70 20.39 23.29 5.79
CA PHE A 70 19.77 22.81 7.01
C PHE A 70 18.25 22.93 6.92
N LEU A 71 17.53 22.11 7.69
CA LEU A 71 16.08 22.21 7.74
C LEU A 71 15.65 23.57 8.33
N PRO A 72 14.46 24.10 7.97
CA PRO A 72 14.00 25.40 8.48
C PRO A 72 13.92 25.52 10.01
N ASN A 73 13.83 24.39 10.72
CA ASN A 73 13.77 24.31 12.17
C ASN A 73 15.13 24.14 12.86
N ASP A 74 16.24 24.14 12.12
CA ASP A 74 17.60 23.85 12.63
C ASP A 74 18.34 25.13 13.12
N GLY A 75 17.86 26.33 12.78
CA GLY A 75 18.41 27.60 13.26
C GLY A 75 19.80 27.98 12.71
N ARG A 76 20.56 27.01 12.18
CA ARG A 76 21.84 27.21 11.48
C ARG A 76 21.62 27.58 10.02
N SER A 77 22.53 28.38 9.47
CA SER A 77 22.53 28.74 8.05
C SER A 77 23.71 28.12 7.29
N GLY A 78 23.46 27.64 6.08
CA GLY A 78 24.48 27.02 5.22
C GLY A 78 25.68 27.94 4.93
N ILE A 79 25.41 29.23 4.69
CA ILE A 79 26.45 30.21 4.38
C ILE A 79 27.28 30.59 5.62
N GLU A 80 26.67 30.57 6.80
CA GLU A 80 27.36 30.86 8.06
C GLU A 80 28.36 29.75 8.37
N VAL A 81 27.92 28.49 8.31
CA VAL A 81 28.80 27.33 8.51
C VAL A 81 29.93 27.29 7.48
N PHE A 82 29.66 27.68 6.23
CA PHE A 82 30.69 27.79 5.19
C PHE A 82 31.72 28.91 5.46
N ARG A 83 31.31 30.02 6.09
CA ARG A 83 32.23 31.10 6.51
C ARG A 83 33.06 30.67 7.71
N GLU A 84 32.50 29.88 8.62
CA GLU A 84 33.20 29.38 9.80
C GLU A 84 34.27 28.35 9.45
N LEU A 85 33.95 27.36 8.61
CA LEU A 85 34.87 26.28 8.27
C LEU A 85 34.57 25.66 6.90
N ARG A 86 35.54 25.74 5.98
CA ARG A 86 35.41 25.22 4.61
C ARG A 86 36.71 24.63 4.09
N ILE A 87 36.62 23.84 3.01
CA ILE A 87 37.79 23.42 2.22
C ILE A 87 38.41 24.66 1.55
N PRO A 88 39.74 24.78 1.47
CA PRO A 88 40.41 25.87 0.79
C PRO A 88 39.95 26.03 -0.65
N LYS A 89 39.70 27.28 -1.07
CA LYS A 89 39.19 27.59 -2.41
C LYS A 89 37.87 26.87 -2.76
N ALA A 90 37.07 26.50 -1.76
CA ALA A 90 35.72 26.02 -1.98
C ALA A 90 34.76 27.16 -2.35
N ARG A 91 33.74 26.83 -3.13
CA ARG A 91 32.64 27.75 -3.47
C ARG A 91 31.38 27.33 -2.73
N PHE A 92 30.44 28.24 -2.51
CA PHE A 92 29.18 27.93 -1.83
C PHE A 92 28.03 27.89 -2.83
N PHE A 93 27.38 26.73 -2.94
CA PHE A 93 26.15 26.56 -3.70
C PHE A 93 24.95 26.77 -2.78
N ASP A 94 24.23 27.86 -2.99
CA ASP A 94 23.04 28.20 -2.22
C ASP A 94 21.82 27.45 -2.75
N LEU A 95 21.48 26.33 -2.09
CA LEU A 95 20.39 25.44 -2.50
C LEU A 95 19.02 26.14 -2.51
N ASP A 96 18.79 27.14 -1.66
CA ASP A 96 17.53 27.88 -1.60
C ASP A 96 17.44 28.95 -2.70
N LYS A 97 18.57 29.41 -3.24
CA LYS A 97 18.58 30.39 -4.34
C LYS A 97 18.48 29.76 -5.73
N VAL A 98 19.05 28.56 -5.89
CA VAL A 98 19.15 27.85 -7.19
C VAL A 98 18.01 26.84 -7.32
N ILE A 99 16.79 27.37 -7.44
CA ILE A 99 15.53 26.62 -7.51
C ILE A 99 14.62 27.22 -8.58
N ASP A 100 13.58 26.49 -9.01
CA ASP A 100 12.49 27.10 -9.77
C ASP A 100 11.62 27.99 -8.85
N ARG A 101 11.78 29.30 -9.02
CA ARG A 101 11.06 30.32 -8.23
C ARG A 101 9.58 30.45 -8.60
N ARG A 102 9.14 29.85 -9.71
CA ARG A 102 7.74 29.87 -10.15
C ARG A 102 6.93 28.75 -9.50
N SER A 103 7.59 27.70 -9.04
CA SER A 103 6.93 26.60 -8.37
C SER A 103 6.49 27.00 -6.96
N PRO A 104 5.28 26.62 -6.52
CA PRO A 104 4.87 26.76 -5.12
C PRO A 104 5.59 25.77 -4.19
N TYR A 105 6.32 24.80 -4.74
CA TYR A 105 7.03 23.77 -3.98
C TYR A 105 8.51 24.14 -3.81
N PRO A 106 9.07 23.99 -2.61
CA PRO A 106 10.47 24.33 -2.33
C PRO A 106 11.44 23.36 -3.04
N HIS A 107 12.63 23.87 -3.38
CA HIS A 107 13.77 23.11 -3.91
C HIS A 107 13.56 22.42 -5.26
N MET A 108 12.48 22.72 -5.96
CA MET A 108 12.27 22.24 -7.33
C MET A 108 13.44 22.64 -8.22
N LEU A 109 13.81 21.74 -9.14
CA LEU A 109 14.88 21.97 -10.09
C LEU A 109 14.67 23.31 -10.82
N PRO A 110 15.69 24.17 -10.92
CA PRO A 110 15.61 25.43 -11.66
C PRO A 110 15.44 25.20 -13.16
N SER A 111 15.13 26.24 -13.92
CA SER A 111 15.24 26.16 -15.38
C SER A 111 16.71 25.99 -15.83
N ALA A 112 16.95 25.43 -17.01
CA ALA A 112 18.29 25.28 -17.59
C ALA A 112 19.07 26.62 -17.65
N LYS A 113 18.37 27.74 -17.87
CA LYS A 113 18.95 29.07 -17.90
C LYS A 113 19.37 29.55 -16.51
N GLU A 114 18.53 29.37 -15.50
CA GLU A 114 18.84 29.73 -14.11
C GLU A 114 19.99 28.87 -13.57
N PHE A 115 20.00 27.58 -13.86
CA PHE A 115 21.12 26.69 -13.54
C PHE A 115 22.43 27.17 -14.19
N ALA A 116 22.41 27.46 -15.50
CA ALA A 116 23.59 27.95 -16.19
C ALA A 116 24.08 29.30 -15.63
N SER A 117 23.16 30.20 -15.24
CA SER A 117 23.51 31.47 -14.56
C SER A 117 24.20 31.21 -13.23
N ALA A 118 23.64 30.33 -12.39
CA ALA A 118 24.22 29.99 -11.10
C ALA A 118 25.62 29.36 -11.24
N MET A 119 25.81 28.46 -12.20
CA MET A 119 27.13 27.87 -12.48
C MET A 119 28.13 28.91 -12.99
N SER A 120 27.66 29.88 -13.78
CA SER A 120 28.48 30.98 -14.29
C SER A 120 28.90 31.92 -13.17
N GLU A 121 28.00 32.29 -12.25
CA GLU A 121 28.25 33.11 -11.07
C GLU A 121 29.22 32.43 -10.09
N LEU A 122 29.12 31.10 -9.98
CA LEU A 122 30.09 30.30 -9.25
C LEU A 122 31.41 30.16 -10.00
N GLY A 123 31.58 30.70 -11.21
CA GLY A 123 32.80 30.60 -12.02
C GLY A 123 33.20 29.16 -12.35
N ILE A 124 32.23 28.24 -12.43
CA ILE A 124 32.45 26.84 -12.79
C ILE A 124 32.32 26.70 -14.31
N ARG A 125 33.29 26.03 -14.94
CA ARG A 125 33.27 25.70 -16.38
C ARG A 125 32.72 24.29 -16.59
N LYS A 126 32.21 23.98 -17.78
CA LYS A 126 31.67 22.65 -18.10
C LYS A 126 32.72 21.54 -17.98
N GLU A 127 33.98 21.90 -18.19
CA GLU A 127 35.13 21.01 -18.12
C GLU A 127 35.70 20.91 -16.70
N ASP A 128 35.24 21.67 -15.72
CA ASP A 128 35.80 21.50 -14.37
C ASP A 128 35.35 20.16 -13.73
N ILE A 129 36.11 19.70 -12.73
CA ILE A 129 35.77 18.56 -11.88
C ILE A 129 35.18 19.15 -10.60
N VAL A 130 33.90 18.90 -10.36
CA VAL A 130 33.19 19.44 -9.19
C VAL A 130 33.09 18.36 -8.13
N VAL A 131 33.59 18.64 -6.93
CA VAL A 131 33.47 17.75 -5.76
C VAL A 131 32.61 18.42 -4.71
N VAL A 132 31.38 17.94 -4.56
CA VAL A 132 30.36 18.53 -3.69
C VAL A 132 30.46 17.97 -2.28
N TYR A 133 30.33 18.82 -1.26
CA TYR A 133 30.41 18.41 0.14
C TYR A 133 29.47 19.18 1.07
N ASP A 134 29.18 18.60 2.23
CA ASP A 134 28.31 19.14 3.28
C ASP A 134 29.10 19.63 4.51
N SER A 135 28.40 20.13 5.52
CA SER A 135 28.99 20.65 6.75
C SER A 135 29.60 19.55 7.64
N LYS A 136 30.51 19.98 8.51
CA LYS A 136 31.20 19.10 9.47
C LYS A 136 30.22 18.46 10.47
N GLU A 137 29.29 19.24 11.00
CA GLU A 137 28.39 18.74 12.07
C GLU A 137 27.29 17.82 11.54
N LEU A 138 26.66 18.20 10.41
CA LEU A 138 25.52 17.46 9.88
C LEU A 138 25.97 16.21 9.11
N GLY A 139 27.11 16.29 8.42
CA GLY A 139 27.57 15.24 7.51
C GLY A 139 26.75 15.21 6.22
N ILE A 140 26.69 14.06 5.55
CA ILE A 140 26.00 13.92 4.26
C ILE A 140 24.50 14.22 4.41
N PHE A 141 24.02 15.25 3.70
CA PHE A 141 22.62 15.67 3.73
C PHE A 141 22.16 16.30 2.41
N SER A 142 22.75 17.43 1.99
CA SER A 142 22.32 18.21 0.82
C SER A 142 23.32 18.20 -0.33
N ALA A 143 24.59 17.86 -0.11
CA ALA A 143 25.57 17.71 -1.18
C ALA A 143 25.17 16.70 -2.26
N PRO A 144 24.58 15.53 -1.94
CA PRO A 144 24.06 14.63 -2.95
C PRO A 144 22.99 15.26 -3.86
N ARG A 145 22.19 16.19 -3.34
CA ARG A 145 21.19 16.92 -4.13
C ARG A 145 21.85 17.82 -5.16
N VAL A 146 22.81 18.64 -4.76
CA VAL A 146 23.54 19.51 -5.70
C VAL A 146 24.33 18.68 -6.71
N GLY A 147 24.96 17.58 -6.29
CA GLY A 147 25.63 16.64 -7.19
C GLY A 147 24.67 16.03 -8.23
N TRP A 148 23.50 15.59 -7.79
CA TRP A 148 22.46 15.07 -8.68
C TRP A 148 21.94 16.15 -9.65
N THR A 149 21.71 17.38 -9.19
CA THR A 149 21.31 18.51 -10.04
C THR A 149 22.34 18.78 -11.13
N LEU A 150 23.64 18.84 -10.78
CA LEU A 150 24.73 19.00 -11.74
C LEU A 150 24.71 17.88 -12.81
N LYS A 151 24.52 16.62 -12.39
CA LYS A 151 24.38 15.48 -13.32
C LYS A 151 23.13 15.57 -14.19
N ALA A 152 22.00 16.03 -13.64
CA ALA A 152 20.73 16.16 -14.36
C ALA A 152 20.81 17.20 -15.49
N PHE A 153 21.59 18.27 -15.30
CA PHE A 153 21.94 19.23 -16.35
C PHE A 153 23.22 18.85 -17.14
N GLY A 154 23.63 17.58 -17.07
CA GLY A 154 24.68 17.00 -17.88
C GLY A 154 26.10 17.51 -17.58
N HIS A 155 26.40 17.98 -16.38
CA HIS A 155 27.79 18.27 -15.99
C HIS A 155 28.59 16.94 -15.92
N PRO A 156 29.69 16.79 -16.67
CA PRO A 156 30.27 15.48 -16.94
C PRO A 156 31.06 14.90 -15.76
N ARG A 157 31.66 15.75 -14.91
CA ARG A 157 32.59 15.33 -13.85
C ARG A 157 32.15 15.85 -12.50
N VAL A 158 31.19 15.16 -11.90
CA VAL A 158 30.62 15.47 -10.59
C VAL A 158 30.91 14.33 -9.64
N HIS A 159 31.38 14.67 -8.44
CA HIS A 159 31.69 13.73 -7.37
C HIS A 159 31.18 14.25 -6.02
N ILE A 160 30.98 13.36 -5.05
CA ILE A 160 30.61 13.71 -3.67
C ILE A 160 31.76 13.37 -2.74
N LEU A 161 32.14 14.29 -1.86
CA LEU A 161 33.12 14.03 -0.81
C LEU A 161 32.47 13.18 0.30
N ASN A 162 33.11 12.08 0.69
CA ASN A 162 32.63 11.16 1.72
C ASN A 162 33.58 11.09 2.94
N ASN A 163 33.49 11.96 3.93
CA ASN A 163 32.69 13.19 4.02
C ASN A 163 33.57 14.33 4.57
N PHE A 164 33.03 15.56 4.65
CA PHE A 164 33.80 16.71 5.17
C PHE A 164 34.13 16.62 6.67
N LYS A 165 33.32 15.92 7.46
CA LYS A 165 33.65 15.63 8.86
C LYS A 165 34.99 14.89 8.95
N LEU A 166 35.18 13.85 8.14
CA LEU A 166 36.43 13.09 8.04
C LEU A 166 37.60 13.94 7.52
N TRP A 167 37.34 14.91 6.64
CA TRP A 167 38.38 15.87 6.21
C TRP A 167 38.94 16.65 7.40
N VAL A 168 38.07 17.18 8.25
CA VAL A 168 38.45 17.95 9.44
C VAL A 168 39.12 17.05 10.49
N GLU A 169 38.57 15.86 10.74
CA GLU A 169 39.13 14.90 11.70
C GLU A 169 40.53 14.39 11.29
N GLN A 170 40.81 14.31 9.99
CA GLN A 170 42.13 13.97 9.46
C GLN A 170 43.13 15.13 9.50
N GLY A 171 42.73 16.31 10.00
CA GLY A 171 43.59 17.49 10.08
C GLY A 171 43.98 18.05 8.71
N LEU A 172 43.16 17.83 7.68
CA LEU A 172 43.41 18.38 6.35
C LEU A 172 43.12 19.89 6.32
N PRO A 173 43.74 20.66 5.41
CA PRO A 173 43.64 22.12 5.42
C PRO A 173 42.20 22.62 5.33
N THR A 174 41.88 23.67 6.09
CA THR A 174 40.58 24.37 6.10
C THR A 174 40.79 25.87 6.10
N GLU A 175 39.81 26.61 5.58
CA GLU A 175 39.74 28.07 5.60
C GLU A 175 38.51 28.56 6.39
N SER A 176 38.59 29.79 6.89
CA SER A 176 37.50 30.50 7.56
C SER A 176 37.49 31.98 7.13
N GLY A 177 36.44 32.72 7.50
CA GLY A 177 36.30 34.15 7.21
C GLY A 177 35.60 34.44 5.87
N ASN A 178 35.81 35.66 5.35
CA ASN A 178 35.10 36.17 4.17
C ASN A 178 35.28 35.28 2.93
N VAL A 179 34.21 35.17 2.17
CA VAL A 179 34.19 34.42 0.90
C VAL A 179 34.82 35.29 -0.18
N TYR A 180 35.77 34.75 -0.92
CA TYR A 180 36.40 35.46 -2.03
C TYR A 180 35.43 35.55 -3.23
N THR A 181 35.50 36.66 -3.96
CA THR A 181 34.75 36.82 -5.21
C THR A 181 35.35 35.89 -6.26
N VAL A 182 34.48 35.15 -6.97
CA VAL A 182 34.89 34.33 -8.11
C VAL A 182 34.56 35.08 -9.39
N GLU A 183 35.48 35.11 -10.35
CA GLU A 183 35.18 35.65 -11.67
C GLU A 183 34.14 34.78 -12.36
N CYS A 184 33.08 35.42 -12.86
CA CYS A 184 32.06 34.74 -13.64
C CYS A 184 32.68 34.17 -14.92
N CYS A 185 32.30 32.96 -15.30
CA CYS A 185 32.69 32.37 -16.58
C CYS A 185 31.47 31.85 -17.34
N PRO A 186 31.47 31.86 -18.67
CA PRO A 186 30.35 31.32 -19.44
C PRO A 186 30.13 29.83 -19.15
N TYR A 187 28.92 29.46 -18.74
CA TYR A 187 28.47 28.08 -18.64
C TYR A 187 27.39 27.79 -19.68
N PRO A 188 27.49 26.69 -20.46
CA PRO A 188 26.53 26.39 -21.52
C PRO A 188 25.16 26.01 -20.94
N ILE A 189 24.09 26.53 -21.54
CA ILE A 189 22.72 26.12 -21.23
C ILE A 189 22.54 24.70 -21.76
N SER A 190 22.47 23.74 -20.85
CA SER A 190 22.25 22.33 -21.16
C SER A 190 20.81 21.96 -20.79
N GLU A 191 20.12 21.20 -21.65
CA GLU A 191 18.77 20.73 -21.35
C GLU A 191 18.79 19.77 -20.15
N LEU A 192 17.67 19.76 -19.41
CA LEU A 192 17.47 18.85 -18.30
C LEU A 192 17.25 17.43 -18.82
N ASP A 193 17.97 16.46 -18.26
CA ASP A 193 17.69 15.05 -18.49
C ASP A 193 16.44 14.62 -17.71
N GLU A 194 15.27 14.77 -18.35
CA GLU A 194 13.97 14.41 -17.80
C GLU A 194 13.87 12.92 -17.43
N SER A 195 14.71 12.05 -18.01
CA SER A 195 14.71 10.62 -17.69
C SER A 195 15.12 10.33 -16.24
N LYS A 196 15.81 11.28 -15.59
CA LYS A 196 16.22 11.20 -14.18
C LYS A 196 15.18 11.70 -13.20
N VAL A 197 14.10 12.33 -13.69
CA VAL A 197 13.08 12.98 -12.87
C VAL A 197 11.76 12.22 -12.99
N ALA A 198 11.12 11.94 -11.86
CA ALA A 198 9.76 11.41 -11.83
C ALA A 198 8.79 12.59 -11.64
N SER A 199 7.72 12.62 -12.45
CA SER A 199 6.65 13.61 -12.30
C SER A 199 5.70 13.24 -11.15
N PHE A 200 4.90 14.20 -10.67
CA PHE A 200 3.81 13.89 -9.74
C PHE A 200 2.84 12.87 -10.33
N GLU A 201 2.53 13.01 -11.63
CA GLU A 201 1.65 12.13 -12.37
C GLU A 201 2.21 10.69 -12.38
N ASP A 202 3.51 10.50 -12.67
CA ASP A 202 4.18 9.20 -12.63
C ASP A 202 4.03 8.55 -11.25
N VAL A 203 4.33 9.29 -10.19
CA VAL A 203 4.29 8.80 -8.81
C VAL A 203 2.86 8.51 -8.37
N LYS A 204 1.90 9.33 -8.80
CA LYS A 204 0.47 9.13 -8.52
C LYS A 204 -0.06 7.87 -9.19
N GLU A 205 0.33 7.61 -10.43
CA GLU A 205 -0.02 6.37 -11.13
C GLU A 205 0.56 5.15 -10.41
N VAL A 206 1.84 5.18 -10.03
CA VAL A 206 2.48 4.10 -9.25
C VAL A 206 1.73 3.83 -7.95
N ALA A 207 1.39 4.87 -7.19
CA ALA A 207 0.64 4.73 -5.95
C ALA A 207 -0.79 4.22 -6.15
N LEU A 208 -1.46 4.63 -7.24
CA LEU A 208 -2.79 4.13 -7.59
C LEU A 208 -2.76 2.67 -8.02
N ASP A 209 -1.70 2.24 -8.69
CA ASP A 209 -1.52 0.89 -9.21
C ASP A 209 -0.93 -0.08 -8.18
N TYR A 210 -0.54 0.42 -7.02
CA TYR A 210 -0.10 -0.41 -5.91
C TYR A 210 -1.11 -1.53 -5.60
N ASN A 211 -0.62 -2.77 -5.49
CA ASN A 211 -1.40 -4.01 -5.34
C ASN A 211 -2.37 -4.37 -6.49
N LYS A 212 -2.33 -3.67 -7.63
CA LYS A 212 -3.02 -4.12 -8.85
C LYS A 212 -2.18 -5.19 -9.56
N GLU A 213 -2.80 -6.32 -9.86
CA GLU A 213 -2.13 -7.40 -10.62
C GLU A 213 -1.79 -6.88 -12.04
N GLY A 214 -0.52 -6.94 -12.45
CA GLY A 214 -0.04 -6.40 -13.73
C GLY A 214 0.53 -4.97 -13.67
N ALA A 215 0.63 -4.35 -12.50
CA ALA A 215 1.40 -3.13 -12.32
C ALA A 215 2.87 -3.34 -12.70
N GLU A 216 3.53 -2.31 -13.23
CA GLU A 216 4.94 -2.36 -13.68
C GLU A 216 5.92 -2.69 -12.55
N GLY A 217 5.49 -2.57 -11.29
CA GLY A 217 6.29 -2.93 -10.13
C GLY A 217 7.31 -1.86 -9.73
N ILE A 218 7.13 -0.61 -10.17
CA ILE A 218 7.97 0.52 -9.77
C ILE A 218 7.95 0.66 -8.23
N GLN A 219 9.13 0.84 -7.64
CA GLN A 219 9.32 0.93 -6.19
C GLN A 219 9.65 2.36 -5.78
N ILE A 220 8.94 2.89 -4.78
CA ILE A 220 9.21 4.23 -4.26
C ILE A 220 9.96 4.09 -2.93
N LEU A 221 11.14 4.70 -2.81
CA LEU A 221 11.93 4.72 -1.57
C LEU A 221 11.80 6.09 -0.90
N ASP A 222 11.46 6.13 0.38
CA ASP A 222 11.26 7.37 1.12
C ASP A 222 12.37 7.61 2.15
N ALA A 223 13.12 8.70 1.98
CA ALA A 223 14.28 9.07 2.78
C ALA A 223 13.97 9.73 4.12
N ARG A 224 12.70 10.06 4.39
CA ARG A 224 12.31 10.73 5.64
C ARG A 224 12.50 9.81 6.85
N SER A 225 12.55 10.40 8.04
CA SER A 225 12.58 9.63 9.28
C SER A 225 11.35 8.72 9.37
N HIS A 226 11.52 7.56 10.02
CA HIS A 226 10.45 6.57 10.12
C HIS A 226 9.17 7.16 10.75
N ALA A 227 9.31 7.96 11.82
CA ALA A 227 8.16 8.60 12.48
C ALA A 227 7.37 9.55 11.55
N ARG A 228 8.04 10.26 10.62
CA ARG A 228 7.36 11.11 9.63
C ARG A 228 6.64 10.28 8.57
N PHE A 229 7.26 9.20 8.14
CA PHE A 229 6.71 8.24 7.18
C PHE A 229 5.46 7.53 7.73
N THR A 230 5.47 7.13 8.99
CA THR A 230 4.34 6.44 9.64
C THR A 230 3.20 7.40 9.98
N GLY A 231 3.52 8.69 10.15
CA GLY A 231 2.56 9.73 10.53
C GLY A 231 2.55 10.04 12.02
N GLU A 232 3.50 9.50 12.79
CA GLU A 232 3.69 9.75 14.22
C GLU A 232 4.27 11.14 14.51
N ALA A 233 5.21 11.60 13.69
CA ALA A 233 5.81 12.92 13.80
C ALA A 233 5.22 13.89 12.76
N PRO A 234 5.10 15.19 13.09
CA PRO A 234 4.70 16.21 12.13
C PRO A 234 5.78 16.42 11.06
N GLU A 235 5.37 16.92 9.91
CA GLU A 235 6.31 17.43 8.92
C GLU A 235 6.92 18.75 9.39
N PRO A 236 8.22 19.04 9.12
CA PRO A 236 8.87 20.27 9.59
C PRO A 236 8.23 21.57 9.08
N ARG A 237 7.44 21.50 7.99
CA ARG A 237 6.71 22.65 7.46
C ARG A 237 5.25 22.58 7.90
N GLU A 238 4.76 23.69 8.42
CA GLU A 238 3.39 23.81 8.91
C GLU A 238 2.35 23.54 7.81
N GLY A 239 1.22 22.95 8.18
CA GLY A 239 0.09 22.69 7.29
C GLY A 239 0.21 21.44 6.40
N LEU A 240 1.36 20.75 6.37
CA LEU A 240 1.52 19.49 5.63
C LEU A 240 1.00 18.29 6.43
N SER A 241 0.29 17.38 5.76
CA SER A 241 -0.14 16.12 6.38
C SER A 241 1.01 15.10 6.45
N SER A 242 1.16 14.43 7.59
CA SER A 242 2.12 13.32 7.76
C SER A 242 1.57 11.98 7.27
N GLY A 243 2.46 11.03 6.95
CA GLY A 243 2.13 9.72 6.38
C GLY A 243 3.06 9.35 5.23
N HIS A 244 2.63 8.40 4.40
CA HIS A 244 3.39 7.89 3.24
C HIS A 244 2.51 7.59 2.01
N MET A 245 3.17 7.45 0.85
CA MET A 245 2.57 7.04 -0.42
C MET A 245 2.22 5.54 -0.37
N PRO A 246 1.07 5.09 -0.90
CA PRO A 246 0.77 3.68 -1.02
C PRO A 246 1.89 2.90 -1.71
N GLY A 247 2.42 1.88 -1.02
CA GLY A 247 3.47 1.02 -1.56
C GLY A 247 4.89 1.57 -1.49
N SER A 248 5.11 2.77 -0.94
CA SER A 248 6.47 3.25 -0.71
C SER A 248 7.15 2.49 0.43
N ILE A 249 8.47 2.38 0.36
CA ILE A 249 9.34 1.68 1.29
C ILE A 249 10.07 2.73 2.13
N SER A 250 9.98 2.62 3.46
CA SER A 250 10.70 3.50 4.38
C SER A 250 12.20 3.15 4.41
N LEU A 251 13.02 4.06 3.89
CA LEU A 251 14.47 3.98 3.90
C LEU A 251 15.07 5.31 4.39
N PRO A 252 15.01 5.60 5.70
CA PRO A 252 15.62 6.80 6.28
C PRO A 252 17.08 6.96 5.87
N VAL A 253 17.54 8.20 5.65
CA VAL A 253 18.94 8.49 5.30
C VAL A 253 19.94 7.87 6.29
N THR A 254 19.57 7.79 7.56
CA THR A 254 20.40 7.17 8.61
C THR A 254 20.73 5.71 8.35
N ASP A 255 19.95 5.01 7.53
CA ASP A 255 20.14 3.58 7.24
C ASP A 255 21.24 3.35 6.18
N VAL A 256 21.61 4.38 5.40
CA VAL A 256 22.64 4.30 4.35
C VAL A 256 23.96 5.01 4.72
N LEU A 257 24.00 5.61 5.91
CA LEU A 257 25.17 6.31 6.44
C LEU A 257 25.68 5.62 7.71
N ASP A 258 27.00 5.65 7.91
CA ASP A 258 27.62 5.23 9.15
C ASP A 258 27.24 6.20 10.29
N PRO A 259 26.78 5.69 11.45
CA PRO A 259 26.25 6.54 12.51
C PRO A 259 27.28 7.47 13.13
N ASN A 260 28.57 7.10 13.11
CA ASN A 260 29.66 7.81 13.76
C ASN A 260 30.31 8.80 12.80
N THR A 261 30.79 8.29 11.67
CA THR A 261 31.51 9.06 10.67
C THR A 261 30.58 9.91 9.82
N LYS A 262 29.28 9.56 9.73
CA LYS A 262 28.30 10.17 8.81
C LYS A 262 28.68 10.04 7.33
N ALA A 263 29.56 9.09 7.01
CA ALA A 263 29.93 8.73 5.65
C ALA A 263 28.96 7.68 5.09
N PHE A 264 28.84 7.53 3.77
CA PHE A 264 28.13 6.41 3.17
C PHE A 264 28.72 5.08 3.63
N LEU A 265 27.85 4.09 3.86
CA LEU A 265 28.28 2.72 4.11
C LEU A 265 29.00 2.14 2.89
N GLU A 266 29.84 1.14 3.12
CA GLU A 266 30.53 0.40 2.04
C GLU A 266 29.53 -0.25 1.07
N PRO A 267 29.87 -0.36 -0.24
CA PRO A 267 28.95 -0.88 -1.26
C PRO A 267 28.28 -2.21 -0.90
N GLY A 268 29.02 -3.14 -0.30
CA GLY A 268 28.47 -4.43 0.15
C GLY A 268 27.37 -4.28 1.20
N LYS A 269 27.59 -3.42 2.21
CA LYS A 269 26.62 -3.14 3.28
C LYS A 269 25.40 -2.40 2.73
N LEU A 270 25.58 -1.47 1.80
CA LEU A 270 24.46 -0.80 1.14
C LEU A 270 23.56 -1.80 0.40
N ARG A 271 24.15 -2.76 -0.34
CA ARG A 271 23.38 -3.84 -0.99
C ARG A 271 22.60 -4.68 0.03
N GLU A 272 23.17 -4.93 1.21
CA GLU A 272 22.47 -5.64 2.30
C GLU A 272 21.29 -4.84 2.85
N VAL A 273 21.47 -3.53 3.09
CA VAL A 273 20.41 -2.62 3.54
C VAL A 273 19.24 -2.62 2.54
N PHE A 274 19.51 -2.46 1.25
CA PHE A 274 18.47 -2.46 0.21
C PHE A 274 17.71 -3.80 0.17
N LYS A 275 18.43 -4.93 0.23
CA LYS A 275 17.82 -6.27 0.28
C LYS A 275 16.97 -6.48 1.52
N ALA A 276 17.45 -6.06 2.70
CA ALA A 276 16.73 -6.19 3.96
C ALA A 276 15.41 -5.38 3.97
N LYS A 277 15.39 -4.24 3.27
CA LYS A 277 14.19 -3.40 3.08
C LYS A 277 13.26 -3.91 1.97
N GLY A 278 13.64 -4.99 1.27
CA GLY A 278 12.82 -5.60 0.22
C GLY A 278 12.90 -4.88 -1.13
N VAL A 279 13.94 -4.07 -1.37
CA VAL A 279 14.14 -3.38 -2.64
C VAL A 279 14.65 -4.35 -3.70
N ASP A 280 13.91 -4.52 -4.77
CA ASP A 280 14.23 -5.37 -5.91
C ASP A 280 15.10 -4.59 -6.92
N PRO A 281 16.35 -4.99 -7.21
CA PRO A 281 17.21 -4.26 -8.14
C PRO A 281 16.75 -4.37 -9.60
N ASP A 282 15.93 -5.37 -9.95
CA ASP A 282 15.50 -5.57 -11.33
C ASP A 282 14.28 -4.70 -11.71
N LYS A 283 13.73 -3.96 -10.75
CA LYS A 283 12.55 -3.08 -10.95
C LYS A 283 12.95 -1.61 -10.95
N PRO A 284 12.21 -0.74 -11.66
CA PRO A 284 12.45 0.70 -11.61
C PRO A 284 12.30 1.24 -10.18
N ILE A 285 13.11 2.25 -9.84
CA ILE A 285 13.17 2.83 -8.49
C ILE A 285 12.94 4.34 -8.58
N ILE A 286 12.07 4.86 -7.74
CA ILE A 286 11.86 6.29 -7.54
C ILE A 286 12.27 6.65 -6.11
N SER A 287 13.25 7.53 -5.96
CA SER A 287 13.66 8.06 -4.66
C SER A 287 12.86 9.32 -4.32
N SER A 288 12.34 9.40 -3.10
CA SER A 288 11.53 10.52 -2.60
C SER A 288 11.94 10.88 -1.17
N CYS A 289 11.59 12.08 -0.72
CA CYS A 289 11.82 12.53 0.65
C CYS A 289 10.82 13.63 1.05
N GLY A 290 11.24 14.63 1.83
CA GLY A 290 10.43 15.82 2.10
C GLY A 290 10.27 16.75 0.90
N THR A 291 11.38 17.09 0.22
CA THR A 291 11.47 18.13 -0.84
C THR A 291 12.59 17.87 -1.85
N GLY A 292 12.79 16.64 -2.28
CA GLY A 292 13.81 16.26 -3.26
C GLY A 292 15.26 16.23 -2.76
N VAL A 293 15.58 16.85 -1.61
CA VAL A 293 16.97 16.97 -1.10
C VAL A 293 17.54 15.62 -0.67
N THR A 294 16.98 15.00 0.38
CA THR A 294 17.51 13.74 0.92
C THR A 294 17.20 12.51 0.07
N ALA A 295 16.29 12.63 -0.90
CA ALA A 295 16.07 11.61 -1.91
C ALA A 295 17.34 11.33 -2.72
N CYS A 296 18.15 12.36 -2.98
CA CYS A 296 19.42 12.22 -3.70
C CYS A 296 20.51 11.52 -2.87
N VAL A 297 20.34 11.43 -1.54
CA VAL A 297 21.21 10.59 -0.69
C VAL A 297 20.96 9.11 -0.97
N ILE A 298 19.69 8.71 -1.07
CA ILE A 298 19.32 7.35 -1.50
C ILE A 298 19.83 7.07 -2.91
N GLU A 299 19.63 8.00 -3.85
CA GLU A 299 20.11 7.83 -5.24
C GLU A 299 21.63 7.65 -5.30
N THR A 300 22.39 8.43 -4.52
CA THR A 300 23.84 8.28 -4.42
C THR A 300 24.22 6.92 -3.82
N ALA A 301 23.52 6.47 -2.78
CA ALA A 301 23.74 5.15 -2.19
C ALA A 301 23.43 4.01 -3.20
N LEU A 302 22.39 4.14 -4.03
CA LEU A 302 22.08 3.17 -5.09
C LEU A 302 23.17 3.15 -6.17
N GLU A 303 23.69 4.31 -6.57
CA GLU A 303 24.80 4.42 -7.53
C GLU A 303 26.08 3.75 -7.00
N VAL A 304 26.46 4.06 -5.75
CA VAL A 304 27.66 3.51 -5.09
C VAL A 304 27.57 2.02 -4.85
N ALA A 305 26.37 1.54 -4.53
CA ALA A 305 26.11 0.11 -4.37
C ALA A 305 25.95 -0.62 -5.70
N GLU A 306 25.96 0.09 -6.84
CA GLU A 306 25.59 -0.42 -8.17
C GLU A 306 24.30 -1.26 -8.10
N TYR A 307 23.29 -0.71 -7.41
CA TYR A 307 22.04 -1.38 -7.13
C TYR A 307 20.91 -0.77 -7.98
N GLY A 308 20.30 -1.62 -8.81
CA GLY A 308 19.33 -1.21 -9.83
C GLY A 308 19.97 -0.57 -11.06
N SER A 309 19.25 -0.62 -12.19
CA SER A 309 19.75 -0.05 -13.45
C SER A 309 19.69 1.49 -13.42
N PRO A 310 20.79 2.21 -13.71
CA PRO A 310 20.81 3.68 -13.74
C PRO A 310 19.76 4.29 -14.68
N SER A 311 19.38 3.60 -15.76
CA SER A 311 18.37 4.06 -16.72
C SER A 311 16.93 3.97 -16.22
N THR A 312 16.70 3.25 -15.11
CA THR A 312 15.37 3.05 -14.53
C THR A 312 15.27 3.62 -13.11
N ARG A 313 16.24 4.43 -12.69
CA ARG A 313 16.21 5.16 -11.43
C ARG A 313 15.84 6.62 -11.67
N LYS A 314 14.92 7.13 -10.86
CA LYS A 314 14.44 8.50 -10.91
C LYS A 314 14.39 9.11 -9.51
N VAL A 315 14.49 10.42 -9.43
CA VAL A 315 14.18 11.18 -8.22
C VAL A 315 12.84 11.88 -8.40
N TYR A 316 11.95 11.73 -7.43
CA TYR A 316 10.72 12.51 -7.37
C TYR A 316 11.00 13.88 -6.75
N ASP A 317 11.13 14.88 -7.62
CA ASP A 317 11.64 16.21 -7.27
C ASP A 317 10.77 16.94 -6.25
N GLY A 318 9.46 17.02 -6.53
CA GLY A 318 8.47 17.63 -5.63
C GLY A 318 8.28 16.88 -4.31
N SER A 319 8.59 15.58 -4.29
CA SER A 319 8.66 14.75 -3.08
C SER A 319 7.39 14.86 -2.22
N TRP A 320 7.47 14.64 -0.90
CA TRP A 320 6.32 14.65 -0.01
C TRP A 320 5.56 15.99 0.02
N THR A 321 6.26 17.12 -0.14
CA THR A 321 5.63 18.45 -0.08
C THR A 321 4.66 18.66 -1.24
N GLU A 322 5.08 18.35 -2.48
CA GLU A 322 4.16 18.37 -3.61
C GLU A 322 3.04 17.33 -3.45
N TRP A 323 3.40 16.10 -3.05
CA TRP A 323 2.44 15.02 -2.86
C TRP A 323 1.31 15.38 -1.90
N ALA A 324 1.67 15.81 -0.69
CA ALA A 324 0.73 16.12 0.38
C ALA A 324 -0.13 17.35 0.09
N GLN A 325 0.33 18.28 -0.76
CA GLN A 325 -0.45 19.45 -1.18
C GLN A 325 -1.38 19.15 -2.36
N ARG A 326 -0.95 18.35 -3.34
CA ARG A 326 -1.73 18.07 -4.55
C ARG A 326 -2.73 16.93 -4.39
N VAL A 327 -2.46 15.96 -3.51
CA VAL A 327 -3.37 14.84 -3.25
C VAL A 327 -4.59 15.32 -2.48
N ARG A 328 -5.78 15.04 -3.02
CA ARG A 328 -7.04 15.38 -2.36
C ARG A 328 -7.40 14.32 -1.31
N PRO A 329 -8.06 14.67 -0.20
CA PRO A 329 -8.55 13.69 0.77
C PRO A 329 -9.44 12.59 0.15
N SER A 330 -10.18 12.91 -0.92
CA SER A 330 -10.98 11.96 -1.70
C SER A 330 -10.18 10.82 -2.33
N ASP A 331 -8.90 11.06 -2.65
CA ASP A 331 -8.06 10.12 -3.38
C ASP A 331 -7.58 8.98 -2.46
N ASN A 332 -7.61 9.18 -1.12
CA ASN A 332 -7.13 8.21 -0.12
C ASN A 332 -5.69 7.70 -0.39
N LEU A 333 -4.84 8.58 -0.90
CA LEU A 333 -3.46 8.31 -1.28
C LEU A 333 -2.43 8.78 -0.24
N ILE A 334 -2.87 9.22 0.94
CA ILE A 334 -2.01 9.47 2.10
C ILE A 334 -2.32 8.41 3.14
N ARG A 335 -1.34 7.54 3.40
CA ARG A 335 -1.47 6.43 4.36
C ARG A 335 -0.75 6.80 5.64
N LYS A 336 -1.38 6.52 6.78
CA LYS A 336 -0.73 6.51 8.08
C LYS A 336 -0.65 5.07 8.53
N VAL A 337 0.44 4.71 9.20
CA VAL A 337 0.53 3.38 9.80
C VAL A 337 -0.23 3.46 11.12
N ASP A 338 -1.22 2.59 11.31
CA ASP A 338 -1.85 2.42 12.63
C ASP A 338 -0.75 2.00 13.61
N VAL A 339 -0.42 2.88 14.56
CA VAL A 339 0.67 2.72 15.53
C VAL A 339 0.53 1.41 16.33
N PHE A 340 -0.69 0.87 16.41
CA PHE A 340 -0.99 -0.44 17.00
C PHE A 340 -0.32 -1.64 16.28
N LEU A 341 -0.08 -1.55 14.97
CA LEU A 341 0.51 -2.63 14.16
C LEU A 341 2.04 -2.61 14.14
N LEU A 342 2.68 -1.44 14.28
CA LEU A 342 4.14 -1.30 14.36
C LEU A 342 4.69 -1.70 15.73
N GLY A 343 3.99 -1.39 16.81
CA GLY A 343 4.34 -1.86 18.16
C GLY A 343 4.44 -3.39 18.23
N LEU A 344 3.59 -4.11 17.47
CA LEU A 344 3.68 -5.56 17.36
C LEU A 344 4.89 -6.03 16.54
N TYR A 345 5.27 -5.31 15.48
CA TYR A 345 6.37 -5.70 14.60
C TYR A 345 7.74 -5.47 15.25
N GLN A 346 7.90 -4.37 15.99
CA GLN A 346 9.13 -4.03 16.70
C GLN A 346 9.32 -4.89 17.97
N TYR A 347 8.22 -5.25 18.65
CA TYR A 347 8.24 -6.20 19.77
C TYR A 347 8.56 -7.64 19.33
N LEU A 348 8.15 -8.05 18.12
CA LEU A 348 8.48 -9.37 17.57
C LEU A 348 9.91 -9.45 17.00
N GLY A 349 10.49 -8.33 16.54
CA GLY A 349 11.88 -8.28 16.05
C GLY A 349 12.94 -8.41 17.14
N SER A 350 12.62 -8.07 18.39
CA SER A 350 13.56 -8.16 19.52
C SER A 350 13.64 -9.56 20.15
N TYR A 351 12.75 -10.49 19.78
CA TYR A 351 12.66 -11.83 20.39
C TYR A 351 13.14 -12.99 19.50
N TYR A 352 13.58 -12.71 18.26
CA TYR A 352 14.13 -13.74 17.36
C TYR A 352 15.34 -13.20 16.56
N PRO A 353 16.58 -13.42 17.02
CA PRO A 353 17.71 -13.54 16.11
C PRO A 353 17.71 -14.97 15.59
N VAL A 354 17.49 -15.18 14.29
CA VAL A 354 18.09 -16.23 13.44
C VAL A 354 17.33 -16.28 12.11
N MET A 355 18.10 -16.10 11.05
CA MET A 355 17.76 -16.30 9.64
C MET A 355 17.15 -17.68 9.36
N VAL A 356 16.07 -17.71 8.56
CA VAL A 356 15.88 -18.75 7.53
C VAL A 356 15.32 -18.10 6.26
N PRO A 357 15.96 -18.27 5.09
CA PRO A 357 15.54 -17.65 3.83
C PRO A 357 14.40 -18.44 3.17
N VAL A 358 13.31 -17.76 2.79
CA VAL A 358 12.31 -18.35 1.88
C VAL A 358 12.84 -18.26 0.45
N ARG A 359 13.65 -19.24 0.07
CA ARG A 359 14.08 -19.47 -1.31
C ARG A 359 12.91 -20.10 -2.07
N MET A 360 12.28 -19.34 -2.97
CA MET A 360 11.39 -19.92 -3.99
C MET A 360 12.23 -20.78 -4.95
N LEU A 361 12.01 -22.09 -4.94
CA LEU A 361 12.48 -22.99 -5.99
C LEU A 361 11.62 -22.77 -7.25
N ARG A 362 12.20 -22.08 -8.24
CA ARG A 362 11.92 -22.33 -9.67
C ARG A 362 12.62 -23.64 -10.06
N GLY A 363 12.01 -24.46 -10.90
CA GLY A 363 12.74 -25.58 -11.51
C GLY A 363 11.91 -26.57 -12.31
N THR A 364 12.10 -26.49 -13.63
CA THR A 364 11.93 -27.49 -14.68
C THR A 364 12.39 -28.93 -14.34
N ARG A 365 11.80 -29.89 -15.07
CA ARG A 365 12.15 -31.31 -15.30
C ARG A 365 13.60 -31.72 -14.95
N LEU A 366 13.76 -32.80 -14.17
CA LEU A 366 14.67 -33.92 -14.47
C LEU A 366 14.21 -35.19 -13.73
N ALA A 367 14.55 -36.34 -14.30
CA ALA A 367 13.96 -37.65 -14.06
C ALA A 367 14.72 -38.49 -13.01
N ARG A 368 14.04 -39.57 -12.56
CA ARG A 368 14.55 -40.86 -12.02
C ARG A 368 15.52 -40.79 -10.82
N LEU A 369 15.09 -41.37 -9.70
CA LEU A 369 15.58 -42.69 -9.29
C LEU A 369 14.65 -43.33 -8.26
N ILE A 370 14.51 -44.65 -8.39
CA ILE A 370 13.76 -45.59 -7.56
C ILE A 370 14.74 -46.17 -6.53
N GLU A 371 14.29 -46.42 -5.30
CA GLU A 371 14.68 -47.54 -4.40
C GLU A 371 13.90 -47.36 -3.08
N HIS A 372 12.76 -48.02 -2.86
CA HIS A 372 12.61 -49.38 -2.28
C HIS A 372 13.52 -49.66 -1.09
N THR A 373 12.96 -49.60 0.13
CA THR A 373 12.90 -50.80 0.99
C THR A 373 11.87 -50.65 2.14
N PRO A 374 11.20 -51.76 2.56
CA PRO A 374 10.08 -51.76 3.51
C PRO A 374 10.39 -52.51 4.83
N GLN A 375 9.66 -52.21 5.91
CA GLN A 375 9.49 -53.08 7.09
C GLN A 375 8.13 -52.74 7.73
N LYS A 376 7.04 -53.52 7.58
CA LYS A 376 6.64 -54.81 8.21
C LYS A 376 6.66 -54.76 9.75
N TYR A 377 5.51 -54.42 10.39
CA TYR A 377 4.53 -55.28 11.12
C TYR A 377 4.97 -55.66 12.57
N PRO A 378 4.10 -56.03 13.54
CA PRO A 378 2.76 -56.61 13.41
C PRO A 378 1.75 -56.10 14.52
N PRO A 379 0.68 -56.83 14.97
CA PRO A 379 -0.67 -56.28 15.05
C PRO A 379 -1.38 -56.42 16.43
N SER A 380 -2.65 -56.03 16.46
CA SER A 380 -3.76 -56.56 17.31
C SER A 380 -3.75 -56.30 18.82
N ALA A 381 -4.85 -55.76 19.37
CA ALA A 381 -5.98 -56.52 19.93
C ALA A 381 -7.04 -55.53 20.51
N PRO A 382 -8.18 -55.93 21.11
CA PRO A 382 -9.50 -55.65 20.54
C PRO A 382 -10.43 -54.81 21.46
N THR A 383 -11.53 -54.37 20.87
CA THR A 383 -12.73 -53.82 21.49
C THR A 383 -13.36 -54.76 22.52
N PRO A 384 -14.20 -54.22 23.41
CA PRO A 384 -15.47 -54.88 23.72
C PRO A 384 -16.68 -54.00 23.43
N ALA A 385 -17.75 -54.68 23.06
CA ALA A 385 -19.04 -54.18 22.60
C ALA A 385 -20.10 -54.14 23.71
N ARG A 386 -21.30 -53.64 23.30
CA ARG A 386 -22.65 -53.69 23.93
C ARG A 386 -22.94 -52.55 24.93
N ALA A 387 -24.12 -51.92 24.92
CA ALA A 387 -25.44 -52.49 24.67
C ALA A 387 -26.47 -51.52 24.03
N ARG A 388 -27.42 -52.10 23.30
CA ARG A 388 -28.69 -51.54 22.79
C ARG A 388 -29.77 -51.59 23.87
N LYS A 389 -30.74 -50.65 23.81
CA LYS A 389 -32.21 -50.76 24.06
C LYS A 389 -32.82 -49.36 23.75
N SER A 390 -33.62 -49.12 22.70
CA SER A 390 -34.99 -49.54 22.32
C SER A 390 -36.12 -48.59 22.79
N ASN A 391 -36.72 -47.88 21.83
CA ASN A 391 -38.12 -47.44 21.60
C ASN A 391 -39.15 -47.24 22.75
N HIS A 392 -39.83 -46.08 22.72
CA HIS A 392 -41.29 -45.84 22.51
C HIS A 392 -41.60 -44.36 22.87
N GLN A 393 -42.22 -43.50 22.05
CA GLN A 393 -43.56 -43.41 21.42
C GLN A 393 -44.65 -42.78 22.32
N ILE A 394 -45.35 -41.81 21.73
CA ILE A 394 -46.27 -40.77 22.25
C ILE A 394 -47.66 -41.35 22.63
N PRO A 395 -48.49 -40.66 23.43
CA PRO A 395 -49.75 -40.09 22.88
C PRO A 395 -50.19 -38.71 23.41
N ARG A 396 -51.15 -38.10 22.69
CA ARG A 396 -51.91 -36.85 22.92
C ARG A 396 -53.13 -37.05 23.86
N ALA A 397 -53.69 -35.96 24.38
CA ALA A 397 -55.14 -35.80 24.65
C ALA A 397 -55.55 -34.30 24.71
N ASP A 398 -56.83 -34.05 24.42
CA ASP A 398 -57.55 -32.82 24.06
C ASP A 398 -58.23 -32.06 25.24
N ASP A 399 -59.09 -31.08 24.86
CA ASP A 399 -60.21 -30.41 25.58
C ASP A 399 -59.90 -29.14 26.41
N GLN A 400 -60.70 -28.06 26.46
CA GLN A 400 -61.92 -27.58 25.80
C GLN A 400 -62.11 -26.09 26.16
N ASN A 401 -62.83 -25.34 25.31
CA ASN A 401 -63.28 -23.96 25.50
C ASN A 401 -64.57 -23.91 26.36
N PRO A 402 -65.00 -22.74 26.88
CA PRO A 402 -66.18 -22.11 26.26
C PRO A 402 -66.19 -20.56 26.20
N THR A 403 -67.06 -20.11 25.30
CA THR A 403 -67.50 -18.77 24.87
C THR A 403 -68.42 -18.01 25.84
N LEU A 404 -68.49 -16.68 25.73
CA LEU A 404 -69.72 -15.87 25.86
C LEU A 404 -69.64 -14.58 25.01
N ASP A 405 -70.80 -14.17 24.49
CA ASP A 405 -71.10 -13.30 23.34
C ASP A 405 -71.57 -11.85 23.69
N ALA A 406 -71.89 -11.11 22.60
CA ALA A 406 -72.85 -9.98 22.43
C ALA A 406 -72.32 -8.54 22.64
N GLU A 407 -72.67 -7.49 21.90
CA GLU A 407 -73.57 -7.21 20.74
C GLU A 407 -73.19 -5.81 20.17
N SER A 408 -73.00 -5.64 18.86
CA SER A 408 -73.85 -4.91 17.88
C SER A 408 -74.22 -3.44 18.17
N LEU A 409 -73.91 -2.52 17.22
CA LEU A 409 -74.85 -1.55 16.64
C LEU A 409 -74.23 -0.76 15.46
N THR A 410 -75.10 -0.56 14.47
CA THR A 410 -75.00 -0.07 13.09
C THR A 410 -74.85 1.45 12.91
N GLN A 411 -74.29 1.91 11.77
CA GLN A 411 -74.95 2.74 10.72
C GLN A 411 -73.96 3.58 9.88
N GLN A 412 -74.12 3.51 8.55
CA GLN A 412 -73.71 4.54 7.58
C GLN A 412 -74.88 5.51 7.32
N PRO A 413 -74.63 6.68 6.68
CA PRO A 413 -75.27 6.87 5.37
C PRO A 413 -74.45 7.65 4.30
N ASN A 414 -74.99 7.56 3.08
CA ASN A 414 -74.56 8.02 1.73
C ASN A 414 -74.39 9.53 1.49
N SER A 415 -73.61 9.91 0.45
CA SER A 415 -74.06 10.71 -0.73
C SER A 415 -72.93 11.13 -1.72
N HIS A 416 -72.90 10.51 -2.90
CA HIS A 416 -73.10 11.02 -4.29
C HIS A 416 -72.45 12.36 -4.85
N PRO A 417 -72.38 12.57 -6.21
CA PRO A 417 -71.09 12.73 -6.94
C PRO A 417 -70.97 13.88 -8.01
N LEU A 418 -69.73 14.08 -8.54
CA LEU A 418 -69.29 14.58 -9.90
C LEU A 418 -69.64 16.03 -10.35
N PRO A 419 -68.93 16.70 -11.33
CA PRO A 419 -68.36 16.14 -12.58
C PRO A 419 -67.06 16.72 -13.23
N HIS A 420 -66.57 15.95 -14.22
CA HIS A 420 -65.88 16.25 -15.52
C HIS A 420 -64.77 17.32 -15.69
N HIS A 421 -63.60 16.93 -16.23
CA HIS A 421 -63.31 17.06 -17.66
C HIS A 421 -62.09 16.23 -18.17
N ASN A 422 -62.24 15.81 -19.44
CA ASN A 422 -61.41 14.94 -20.27
C ASN A 422 -60.06 15.53 -20.73
N ASN A 423 -59.10 14.64 -21.01
CA ASN A 423 -58.67 14.44 -22.39
C ASN A 423 -58.10 13.02 -22.61
N LYS A 424 -58.84 12.24 -23.41
CA LYS A 424 -58.37 11.10 -24.20
C LYS A 424 -58.33 11.55 -25.66
N ASP A 425 -57.49 10.89 -26.46
CA ASP A 425 -57.71 10.45 -27.84
C ASP A 425 -56.33 10.07 -28.43
N THR A 426 -56.06 9.01 -29.20
CA THR A 426 -56.82 7.94 -29.87
C THR A 426 -55.73 6.95 -30.38
N MET A 427 -55.80 5.63 -30.14
CA MET A 427 -56.31 4.55 -31.02
C MET A 427 -55.91 4.64 -32.51
N ALA A 428 -55.14 3.66 -33.00
CA ALA A 428 -55.38 3.00 -34.29
C ALA A 428 -54.62 1.66 -34.41
N ASP A 429 -55.36 0.66 -34.87
CA ASP A 429 -55.04 -0.74 -35.13
C ASP A 429 -54.75 -0.94 -36.64
N ARG A 430 -53.98 -2.00 -36.97
CA ARG A 430 -54.09 -2.92 -38.15
C ARG A 430 -52.74 -3.40 -38.71
N GLY A 431 -52.52 -4.72 -38.62
CA GLY A 431 -52.57 -5.59 -39.81
C GLY A 431 -51.28 -6.24 -40.35
N ALA A 432 -51.24 -7.59 -40.23
CA ALA A 432 -50.70 -8.60 -41.18
C ALA A 432 -49.17 -8.65 -41.42
N SER A 433 -48.49 -9.78 -41.69
CA SER A 433 -48.80 -11.21 -41.89
C SER A 433 -47.47 -11.99 -42.02
N GLY A 434 -47.49 -13.30 -41.75
CA GLY A 434 -46.74 -14.29 -42.55
C GLY A 434 -45.41 -14.86 -42.02
N GLY A 435 -45.40 -16.18 -41.74
CA GLY A 435 -44.21 -17.02 -41.98
C GLY A 435 -43.80 -17.97 -40.84
N ALA A 436 -44.26 -19.22 -40.88
CA ALA A 436 -43.61 -20.39 -40.27
C ALA A 436 -43.14 -21.33 -41.42
N PRO A 437 -42.53 -22.51 -41.15
CA PRO A 437 -41.23 -22.87 -40.57
C PRO A 437 -40.36 -23.58 -41.69
N PRO A 438 -39.33 -24.47 -41.46
CA PRO A 438 -39.54 -25.81 -40.88
C PRO A 438 -38.34 -26.48 -40.17
N ALA A 439 -38.65 -27.61 -39.52
CA ALA A 439 -37.73 -28.67 -39.11
C ALA A 439 -37.49 -29.68 -40.26
N ARG A 440 -36.27 -30.25 -40.34
CA ARG A 440 -35.85 -31.51 -41.02
C ARG A 440 -34.43 -31.82 -40.50
N GLY A 441 -34.01 -33.03 -40.12
CA GLY A 441 -34.48 -34.39 -40.42
C GLY A 441 -33.50 -35.09 -41.37
N GLY A 442 -32.74 -36.08 -40.87
CA GLY A 442 -31.93 -37.06 -41.63
C GLY A 442 -30.45 -36.69 -41.83
N GLY A 443 -29.44 -37.58 -41.76
CA GLY A 443 -29.37 -39.03 -41.66
C GLY A 443 -28.12 -39.55 -42.42
N PHE A 444 -27.44 -40.59 -41.89
CA PHE A 444 -26.46 -41.49 -42.55
C PHE A 444 -25.13 -40.87 -43.07
N GLY A 445 -23.95 -41.50 -43.01
CA GLY A 445 -23.54 -42.84 -42.61
C GLY A 445 -22.00 -43.03 -42.78
N SER A 446 -21.51 -44.09 -42.15
CA SER A 446 -20.15 -44.59 -41.92
C SER A 446 -19.16 -44.72 -43.09
N ARG A 447 -17.85 -44.60 -42.75
CA ARG A 447 -16.72 -45.52 -43.04
C ARG A 447 -15.47 -44.90 -42.36
N GLY A 448 -14.73 -45.52 -41.45
CA GLY A 448 -14.25 -46.90 -41.37
C GLY A 448 -12.72 -46.83 -41.38
N GLY A 449 -12.09 -46.93 -40.21
CA GLY A 449 -10.64 -46.80 -40.03
C GLY A 449 -10.20 -47.28 -38.65
N ASP A 450 -10.27 -48.59 -38.48
CA ASP A 450 -9.92 -49.36 -37.28
C ASP A 450 -8.39 -49.42 -37.09
N ARG A 451 -7.90 -49.08 -35.90
CA ARG A 451 -6.60 -49.53 -35.35
C ARG A 451 -6.47 -49.15 -33.85
N GLY A 452 -6.93 -50.07 -33.00
CA GLY A 452 -6.05 -50.65 -31.97
C GLY A 452 -5.90 -49.97 -30.59
N ARG A 453 -6.60 -50.58 -29.61
CA ARG A 453 -6.17 -50.91 -28.23
C ARG A 453 -5.81 -49.79 -27.23
N GLY A 454 -6.64 -49.71 -26.18
CA GLY A 454 -6.21 -49.18 -24.87
C GLY A 454 -7.35 -49.01 -23.86
N ARG A 455 -7.86 -50.10 -23.28
CA ARG A 455 -8.81 -50.08 -22.14
C ARG A 455 -8.20 -49.34 -20.94
N GLY A 456 -8.64 -48.11 -20.69
CA GLY A 456 -8.35 -47.34 -19.47
C GLY A 456 -9.60 -47.23 -18.59
N ARG A 457 -9.63 -48.05 -17.55
CA ARG A 457 -10.69 -48.16 -16.52
C ARG A 457 -11.14 -46.80 -15.95
N GLY A 458 -12.45 -46.71 -15.71
CA GLY A 458 -13.10 -45.58 -15.06
C GLY A 458 -12.40 -45.13 -13.80
N ARG A 459 -12.10 -43.82 -13.74
CA ARG A 459 -11.70 -43.17 -12.51
C ARG A 459 -12.94 -42.96 -11.64
N GLY A 460 -13.07 -43.85 -10.67
CA GLY A 460 -14.02 -43.75 -9.57
C GLY A 460 -13.97 -42.37 -8.93
N ARG A 461 -15.18 -41.84 -8.74
CA ARG A 461 -15.50 -40.64 -7.97
C ARG A 461 -15.07 -40.88 -6.52
N ARG A 462 -13.84 -40.48 -6.17
CA ARG A 462 -13.34 -40.54 -4.79
C ARG A 462 -13.97 -39.39 -4.01
N GLY A 463 -15.17 -39.63 -3.48
CA GLY A 463 -15.75 -38.81 -2.42
C GLY A 463 -14.86 -38.91 -1.19
N GLY A 464 -13.99 -37.92 -0.99
CA GLY A 464 -13.31 -37.71 0.27
C GLY A 464 -14.29 -37.12 1.27
N LYS A 465 -14.83 -37.96 2.14
CA LYS A 465 -15.47 -37.53 3.38
C LYS A 465 -14.35 -36.86 4.19
N SER A 466 -14.38 -35.54 4.31
CA SER A 466 -13.39 -34.78 5.09
C SER A 466 -13.58 -35.15 6.56
N GLU A 467 -12.63 -35.90 7.12
CA GLU A 467 -12.44 -35.93 8.57
C GLU A 467 -12.26 -34.48 9.02
N GLU A 468 -13.14 -33.99 9.88
CA GLU A 468 -13.04 -32.64 10.44
C GLU A 468 -11.71 -32.53 11.18
N LYS A 469 -10.78 -31.82 10.57
CA LYS A 469 -9.44 -31.64 11.11
C LYS A 469 -9.54 -30.93 12.46
N GLU A 470 -9.19 -31.62 13.53
CA GLU A 470 -9.22 -31.08 14.88
C GLU A 470 -8.47 -29.73 14.93
N TRP A 471 -9.09 -28.70 15.49
CA TRP A 471 -8.50 -27.37 15.56
C TRP A 471 -7.29 -27.36 16.49
N GLN A 472 -6.11 -27.09 15.92
CA GLN A 472 -4.90 -26.82 16.68
C GLN A 472 -4.64 -25.30 16.70
N PRO A 473 -4.82 -24.63 17.85
CA PRO A 473 -4.68 -23.18 17.93
C PRO A 473 -3.24 -22.74 17.76
N VAL A 474 -3.03 -21.71 16.95
CA VAL A 474 -1.70 -21.14 16.69
C VAL A 474 -1.47 -19.90 17.56
N THR A 475 -2.52 -19.12 17.83
CA THR A 475 -2.39 -17.88 18.60
C THR A 475 -2.37 -18.14 20.11
N LYS A 476 -1.86 -17.16 20.89
CA LYS A 476 -1.96 -17.19 22.36
C LYS A 476 -3.44 -17.25 22.78
N LEU A 477 -4.28 -16.41 22.15
CA LEU A 477 -5.72 -16.37 22.41
C LEU A 477 -6.39 -17.71 22.11
N GLY A 478 -6.14 -18.30 20.93
CA GLY A 478 -6.70 -19.60 20.56
C GLY A 478 -6.29 -20.72 21.53
N ARG A 479 -5.05 -20.69 22.04
CA ARG A 479 -4.58 -21.65 23.05
C ARG A 479 -5.31 -21.50 24.37
N LEU A 480 -5.52 -20.28 24.85
CA LEU A 480 -6.29 -20.02 26.08
C LEU A 480 -7.76 -20.45 25.94
N VAL A 481 -8.37 -20.19 24.78
CA VAL A 481 -9.75 -20.60 24.49
C VAL A 481 -9.87 -22.12 24.43
N LYS A 482 -8.96 -22.81 23.70
CA LYS A 482 -8.96 -24.28 23.67
C LYS A 482 -8.67 -24.90 25.05
N ALA A 483 -7.89 -24.23 25.88
CA ALA A 483 -7.60 -24.65 27.25
C ALA A 483 -8.74 -24.32 28.25
N GLY A 484 -9.83 -23.67 27.82
CA GLY A 484 -10.95 -23.29 28.68
C GLY A 484 -10.61 -22.25 29.74
N LYS A 485 -9.59 -21.41 29.50
CA LYS A 485 -9.19 -20.33 30.43
C LYS A 485 -9.98 -19.04 30.24
N ILE A 486 -10.44 -18.79 29.01
CA ILE A 486 -11.34 -17.69 28.66
C ILE A 486 -12.75 -18.26 28.54
N ASN A 487 -13.68 -17.68 29.27
CA ASN A 487 -15.03 -18.25 29.39
C ASN A 487 -16.03 -17.65 28.40
N SER A 488 -15.80 -16.42 27.94
CA SER A 488 -16.77 -15.71 27.12
C SER A 488 -16.13 -14.78 26.08
N MET A 489 -16.93 -14.40 25.08
CA MET A 489 -16.51 -13.49 24.01
C MET A 489 -16.33 -12.05 24.54
N GLU A 490 -17.09 -11.66 25.55
CA GLU A 490 -17.07 -10.34 26.17
C GLU A 490 -15.73 -10.07 26.86
N GLU A 491 -15.09 -11.08 27.43
CA GLU A 491 -13.74 -10.97 28.00
C GLU A 491 -12.72 -10.58 26.92
N ILE A 492 -12.87 -11.12 25.70
CA ILE A 492 -12.03 -10.77 24.55
C ILE A 492 -12.30 -9.32 24.10
N TYR A 493 -13.56 -8.92 24.05
CA TYR A 493 -13.95 -7.56 23.67
C TYR A 493 -13.51 -6.51 24.68
N LEU A 494 -13.61 -6.80 25.99
CA LEU A 494 -13.21 -5.88 27.06
C LEU A 494 -11.75 -5.43 26.91
N HIS A 495 -10.87 -6.37 26.56
CA HIS A 495 -9.45 -6.12 26.34
C HIS A 495 -9.09 -5.79 24.89
N SER A 496 -10.09 -5.65 23.99
CA SER A 496 -9.90 -5.36 22.58
C SER A 496 -8.88 -6.29 21.89
N LEU A 497 -8.89 -7.58 22.24
CA LEU A 497 -7.93 -8.54 21.72
C LEU A 497 -8.31 -8.97 20.28
N PRO A 498 -7.35 -8.97 19.33
CA PRO A 498 -7.65 -9.30 17.94
C PRO A 498 -7.88 -10.80 17.74
N ILE A 499 -9.05 -11.16 17.23
CA ILE A 499 -9.41 -12.54 16.87
C ILE A 499 -8.85 -12.85 15.47
N LYS A 500 -7.92 -13.81 15.39
CA LYS A 500 -7.28 -14.22 14.13
C LYS A 500 -7.67 -15.64 13.68
N GLU A 501 -8.37 -16.38 14.52
CA GLU A 501 -8.81 -17.76 14.27
C GLU A 501 -10.33 -17.81 14.41
N TYR A 502 -11.05 -18.16 13.34
CA TYR A 502 -12.52 -18.14 13.33
C TYR A 502 -13.11 -19.20 14.27
N GLN A 503 -12.33 -20.25 14.57
CA GLN A 503 -12.70 -21.31 15.50
C GLN A 503 -12.92 -20.80 16.93
N ILE A 504 -12.27 -19.68 17.30
CA ILE A 504 -12.53 -19.01 18.60
C ILE A 504 -14.00 -18.58 18.67
N VAL A 505 -14.50 -17.98 17.58
CA VAL A 505 -15.89 -17.53 17.48
C VAL A 505 -16.85 -18.71 17.44
N ASP A 506 -16.49 -19.79 16.73
CA ASP A 506 -17.32 -21.00 16.67
C ASP A 506 -17.45 -21.70 18.04
N ASN A 507 -16.43 -21.59 18.89
CA ASN A 507 -16.45 -22.13 20.24
C ASN A 507 -17.39 -21.35 21.17
N PHE A 508 -17.39 -20.01 21.09
CA PHE A 508 -18.20 -19.17 21.98
C PHE A 508 -19.61 -18.91 21.47
N LEU A 509 -19.81 -18.84 20.15
CA LEU A 509 -21.08 -18.49 19.54
C LEU A 509 -21.58 -19.61 18.61
N PRO A 510 -22.04 -20.75 19.16
CA PRO A 510 -22.48 -21.89 18.36
C PRO A 510 -23.81 -21.64 17.61
N LYS A 511 -24.60 -20.64 18.05
CA LYS A 511 -25.91 -20.29 17.45
C LYS A 511 -25.82 -19.35 16.24
N LEU A 512 -24.62 -19.05 15.75
CA LEU A 512 -24.43 -18.12 14.63
C LEU A 512 -25.13 -18.60 13.36
N LYS A 513 -25.95 -17.72 12.79
CA LYS A 513 -26.58 -17.91 11.48
C LYS A 513 -25.85 -17.06 10.45
N ASP A 514 -25.44 -17.67 9.35
CA ASP A 514 -24.86 -16.97 8.20
C ASP A 514 -25.90 -16.72 7.10
N GLU A 515 -25.77 -15.59 6.42
CA GLU A 515 -26.62 -15.23 5.31
C GLU A 515 -25.84 -14.56 4.18
N VAL A 516 -26.01 -15.11 2.97
CA VAL A 516 -25.39 -14.58 1.77
C VAL A 516 -26.26 -13.48 1.17
N MET A 517 -25.86 -12.23 1.38
CA MET A 517 -26.64 -11.06 0.97
C MET A 517 -26.61 -10.82 -0.55
N LYS A 518 -25.43 -10.95 -1.14
CA LYS A 518 -25.25 -10.76 -2.59
C LYS A 518 -23.98 -11.43 -3.07
N ILE A 519 -24.08 -12.10 -4.20
CA ILE A 519 -22.94 -12.56 -4.98
C ILE A 519 -22.93 -11.72 -6.26
N LYS A 520 -21.80 -11.06 -6.55
CA LYS A 520 -21.64 -10.30 -7.79
C LYS A 520 -20.40 -10.76 -8.56
N PRO A 521 -20.49 -10.98 -9.87
CA PRO A 521 -19.30 -11.14 -10.70
C PRO A 521 -18.55 -9.82 -10.74
N VAL A 522 -17.25 -9.88 -10.55
CA VAL A 522 -16.31 -8.78 -10.77
C VAL A 522 -15.33 -9.23 -11.83
N GLN A 523 -15.18 -8.41 -12.87
CA GLN A 523 -14.40 -8.76 -14.04
C GLN A 523 -13.18 -7.85 -14.10
N LYS A 524 -12.03 -8.44 -14.43
CA LYS A 524 -10.82 -7.70 -14.74
C LYS A 524 -10.49 -7.95 -16.21
N GLN A 525 -10.36 -6.86 -16.97
CA GLN A 525 -9.91 -6.95 -18.36
C GLN A 525 -8.44 -7.38 -18.39
N THR A 526 -8.11 -8.33 -19.28
CA THR A 526 -6.73 -8.78 -19.55
C THR A 526 -6.49 -8.81 -21.05
N ARG A 527 -5.24 -8.94 -21.48
CA ARG A 527 -4.87 -9.04 -22.90
C ARG A 527 -5.56 -10.23 -23.60
N ALA A 528 -5.86 -11.30 -22.86
CA ALA A 528 -6.51 -12.51 -23.36
C ALA A 528 -8.01 -12.58 -22.99
N GLY A 529 -8.69 -11.43 -22.88
CA GLY A 529 -10.12 -11.34 -22.56
C GLY A 529 -10.40 -11.02 -21.10
N GLN A 530 -11.62 -11.32 -20.64
CA GLN A 530 -12.09 -10.96 -19.31
C GLN A 530 -11.86 -12.09 -18.30
N ARG A 531 -11.18 -11.77 -17.19
CA ARG A 531 -11.06 -12.68 -16.05
C ARG A 531 -12.14 -12.37 -15.04
N THR A 532 -13.11 -13.28 -14.90
CA THR A 532 -14.21 -13.15 -13.95
C THR A 532 -13.84 -13.76 -12.59
N ARG A 533 -14.27 -13.10 -11.52
CA ARG A 533 -14.23 -13.60 -10.14
C ARG A 533 -15.57 -13.29 -9.49
N PHE A 534 -15.93 -14.00 -8.43
CA PHE A 534 -17.16 -13.77 -7.70
C PHE A 534 -16.85 -13.13 -6.35
N LYS A 535 -17.46 -11.98 -6.07
CA LYS A 535 -17.46 -11.34 -4.76
C LYS A 535 -18.71 -11.78 -4.00
N ALA A 536 -18.53 -12.48 -2.88
CA ALA A 536 -19.60 -12.81 -1.94
C ALA A 536 -19.60 -11.81 -0.79
N ILE A 537 -20.80 -11.36 -0.41
CA ILE A 537 -21.07 -10.50 0.74
C ILE A 537 -21.95 -11.31 1.69
N VAL A 538 -21.45 -11.59 2.88
CA VAL A 538 -22.08 -12.44 3.89
C VAL A 538 -22.19 -11.68 5.20
N ILE A 539 -23.34 -11.78 5.85
CA ILE A 539 -23.54 -11.33 7.23
C ILE A 539 -23.65 -12.57 8.10
N ILE A 540 -23.12 -12.50 9.31
CA ILE A 540 -23.32 -13.54 10.33
C ILE A 540 -23.84 -12.88 11.60
N GLY A 541 -24.67 -13.57 12.37
CA GLY A 541 -25.11 -13.10 13.68
C GLY A 541 -25.95 -14.12 14.42
N ASP A 542 -26.09 -13.93 15.73
CA ASP A 542 -26.79 -14.84 16.64
C ASP A 542 -28.17 -14.29 17.07
N SER A 543 -28.53 -13.08 16.63
CA SER A 543 -29.71 -12.34 17.09
C SER A 543 -29.73 -12.05 18.60
N GLU A 544 -28.60 -12.23 19.30
CA GLU A 544 -28.45 -12.02 20.75
C GLU A 544 -27.50 -10.84 21.06
N GLY A 545 -26.99 -10.15 20.04
CA GLY A 545 -26.14 -8.98 20.18
C GLY A 545 -24.78 -9.12 19.50
N HIS A 546 -24.58 -10.13 18.66
CA HIS A 546 -23.35 -10.29 17.89
C HIS A 546 -23.63 -10.27 16.39
N VAL A 547 -22.86 -9.47 15.66
CA VAL A 547 -22.96 -9.40 14.20
C VAL A 547 -21.58 -9.28 13.56
N GLY A 548 -21.37 -9.97 12.44
CA GLY A 548 -20.15 -9.92 11.65
C GLY A 548 -20.46 -9.67 10.17
N LEU A 549 -19.54 -9.01 9.48
CA LEU A 549 -19.64 -8.73 8.04
C LEU A 549 -18.42 -9.27 7.31
N GLY A 550 -18.65 -10.18 6.38
CA GLY A 550 -17.62 -10.83 5.58
C GLY A 550 -17.76 -10.53 4.10
N ILE A 551 -16.68 -10.07 3.47
CA ILE A 551 -16.64 -9.80 2.04
C ILE A 551 -15.39 -10.43 1.45
N LYS A 552 -15.57 -11.34 0.50
CA LYS A 552 -14.45 -12.02 -0.14
C LYS A 552 -14.67 -12.25 -1.62
N THR A 553 -13.57 -12.19 -2.38
CA THR A 553 -13.52 -12.53 -3.79
C THR A 553 -12.77 -13.83 -4.01
N SER A 554 -13.30 -14.69 -4.87
CA SER A 554 -12.62 -15.91 -5.32
C SER A 554 -12.95 -16.20 -6.78
N LYS A 555 -12.23 -17.16 -7.39
CA LYS A 555 -12.51 -17.65 -8.76
C LYS A 555 -13.86 -18.36 -8.84
N GLU A 556 -14.24 -19.07 -7.77
CA GLU A 556 -15.49 -19.84 -7.69
C GLU A 556 -16.42 -19.27 -6.62
N VAL A 557 -17.72 -19.39 -6.84
CA VAL A 557 -18.74 -18.89 -5.90
C VAL A 557 -18.65 -19.59 -4.55
N ALA A 558 -18.58 -20.93 -4.53
CA ALA A 558 -18.54 -21.70 -3.29
C ALA A 558 -17.34 -21.34 -2.40
N THR A 559 -16.16 -21.14 -3.01
CA THR A 559 -14.95 -20.75 -2.27
C THR A 559 -15.03 -19.31 -1.80
N ALA A 560 -15.65 -18.40 -2.56
CA ALA A 560 -15.90 -17.02 -2.12
C ALA A 560 -16.83 -16.97 -0.90
N ILE A 561 -17.91 -17.75 -0.89
CA ILE A 561 -18.87 -17.81 0.22
C ILE A 561 -18.18 -18.36 1.49
N ARG A 562 -17.51 -19.51 1.41
CA ARG A 562 -16.82 -20.10 2.58
C ARG A 562 -15.79 -19.13 3.16
N ALA A 563 -15.00 -18.49 2.31
CA ALA A 563 -14.00 -17.52 2.77
C ALA A 563 -14.62 -16.22 3.28
N ALA A 564 -15.78 -15.79 2.76
CA ALA A 564 -16.53 -14.66 3.29
C ALA A 564 -17.12 -14.98 4.67
N ILE A 565 -17.66 -16.19 4.89
CA ILE A 565 -18.14 -16.64 6.21
C ILE A 565 -17.00 -16.59 7.24
N ILE A 566 -15.81 -17.11 6.89
CA ILE A 566 -14.63 -17.05 7.77
C ILE A 566 -14.29 -15.60 8.13
N ILE A 567 -14.28 -14.69 7.15
CA ILE A 567 -14.01 -13.27 7.41
C ILE A 567 -15.11 -12.64 8.27
N ALA A 568 -16.38 -13.00 8.06
CA ALA A 568 -17.49 -12.53 8.88
C ALA A 568 -17.34 -12.96 10.33
N LYS A 569 -16.91 -14.21 10.58
CA LYS A 569 -16.61 -14.73 11.92
C LYS A 569 -15.46 -13.97 12.59
N LEU A 570 -14.40 -13.67 11.84
CA LEU A 570 -13.25 -12.90 12.36
C LEU A 570 -13.61 -11.43 12.66
N SER A 571 -14.66 -10.89 12.03
CA SER A 571 -15.12 -9.51 12.20
C SER A 571 -16.38 -9.39 13.05
N VAL A 572 -16.73 -10.41 13.85
CA VAL A 572 -17.88 -10.32 14.76
C VAL A 572 -17.60 -9.26 15.82
N ILE A 573 -18.57 -8.38 16.02
CA ILE A 573 -18.56 -7.30 17.01
C ILE A 573 -19.79 -7.41 17.93
N PRO A 574 -19.69 -6.94 19.18
CA PRO A 574 -20.83 -6.81 20.06
C PRO A 574 -21.68 -5.60 19.67
N VAL A 575 -22.98 -5.72 19.84
CA VAL A 575 -23.98 -4.68 19.51
C VAL A 575 -24.67 -4.25 20.78
N ARG A 576 -24.49 -2.98 21.15
CA ARG A 576 -25.12 -2.44 22.35
C ARG A 576 -26.59 -2.17 22.06
N ARG A 577 -27.47 -2.85 22.79
CA ARG A 577 -28.92 -2.62 22.77
C ARG A 577 -29.34 -1.74 23.93
N GLY A 578 -30.44 -1.03 23.75
CA GLY A 578 -30.99 -0.09 24.71
C GLY A 578 -32.52 0.01 24.61
N TYR A 579 -33.04 1.09 25.17
CA TYR A 579 -34.47 1.40 25.23
C TYR A 579 -34.72 2.74 24.56
N TRP A 580 -35.87 2.90 23.94
CA TRP A 580 -36.27 4.19 23.36
C TRP A 580 -36.77 5.18 24.41
N GLY A 581 -37.47 4.68 25.43
CA GLY A 581 -38.04 5.45 26.54
C GLY A 581 -37.86 4.72 27.86
N ASN A 582 -38.95 4.24 28.46
CA ASN A 582 -38.89 3.52 29.73
C ASN A 582 -38.13 2.18 29.60
N ASN A 583 -37.28 1.89 30.59
CA ASN A 583 -36.45 0.68 30.64
C ASN A 583 -37.23 -0.54 31.16
N LEU A 584 -38.24 -0.99 30.41
CA LEU A 584 -39.08 -2.13 30.77
C LEU A 584 -38.72 -3.37 29.93
N GLY A 585 -38.50 -4.50 30.61
CA GLY A 585 -38.14 -5.77 29.98
C GLY A 585 -36.73 -5.78 29.39
N GLN A 586 -36.50 -6.62 28.38
CA GLN A 586 -35.20 -6.69 27.70
C GLN A 586 -34.98 -5.51 26.75
N PRO A 587 -33.72 -5.06 26.56
CA PRO A 587 -33.37 -4.03 25.58
C PRO A 587 -33.80 -4.46 24.16
N HIS A 588 -34.55 -3.58 23.48
CA HIS A 588 -35.20 -3.92 22.21
C HIS A 588 -34.75 -3.01 21.05
N SER A 589 -34.23 -1.81 21.36
CA SER A 589 -33.79 -0.82 20.37
C SER A 589 -32.31 -0.48 20.56
N LEU A 590 -31.85 0.62 19.95
CA LEU A 590 -30.50 1.16 20.11
C LEU A 590 -30.47 2.16 21.28
N PRO A 591 -29.32 2.35 21.95
CA PRO A 591 -29.21 3.27 23.08
C PRO A 591 -29.21 4.76 22.67
N CYS A 592 -28.76 5.05 21.45
CA CYS A 592 -28.63 6.41 20.94
C CYS A 592 -28.68 6.42 19.40
N LYS A 593 -28.72 7.61 18.82
CA LYS A 593 -28.74 7.79 17.36
C LYS A 593 -27.34 7.63 16.81
N GLU A 594 -27.08 6.51 16.15
CA GLU A 594 -25.78 6.21 15.57
C GLU A 594 -25.74 6.45 14.07
N SER A 595 -24.57 6.84 13.57
CA SER A 595 -24.35 7.01 12.12
C SER A 595 -23.07 6.31 11.70
N GLY A 596 -23.11 5.62 10.57
CA GLY A 596 -21.95 5.01 9.95
C GLY A 596 -21.83 5.42 8.49
N LYS A 597 -20.59 5.47 7.99
CA LYS A 597 -20.28 5.95 6.64
C LYS A 597 -19.34 4.99 5.92
N CYS A 598 -19.62 4.72 4.65
CA CYS A 598 -18.73 4.00 3.75
C CYS A 598 -18.88 4.52 2.32
N GLY A 599 -17.81 5.05 1.74
CA GLY A 599 -17.88 5.75 0.45
C GLY A 599 -18.82 6.96 0.53
N SER A 600 -19.74 7.08 -0.44
CA SER A 600 -20.80 8.10 -0.41
C SER A 600 -22.01 7.72 0.44
N VAL A 601 -22.10 6.47 0.91
CA VAL A 601 -23.27 5.98 1.65
C VAL A 601 -23.12 6.30 3.13
N THR A 602 -24.16 6.90 3.70
CA THR A 602 -24.33 7.08 5.15
C THR A 602 -25.60 6.36 5.59
N VAL A 603 -25.52 5.67 6.73
CA VAL A 603 -26.67 5.00 7.36
C VAL A 603 -26.76 5.50 8.78
N ARG A 604 -27.89 6.12 9.11
CA ARG A 604 -28.23 6.59 10.43
C ARG A 604 -29.26 5.65 11.04
N LEU A 605 -28.96 5.13 12.21
CA LEU A 605 -29.83 4.29 13.01
C LEU A 605 -30.41 5.14 14.14
N ILE A 606 -31.71 5.06 14.33
CA ILE A 606 -32.46 5.89 15.28
C ILE A 606 -33.27 4.96 16.17
N PRO A 607 -33.19 5.10 17.52
CA PRO A 607 -34.01 4.30 18.42
C PRO A 607 -35.50 4.46 18.14
N ALA A 608 -36.28 3.39 18.32
CA ALA A 608 -37.72 3.37 18.04
C ALA A 608 -38.50 2.71 19.20
N PRO A 609 -39.77 3.11 19.43
CA PRO A 609 -40.60 2.54 20.49
C PRO A 609 -40.88 1.04 20.25
N ARG A 610 -41.19 0.33 21.33
CA ARG A 610 -41.38 -1.11 21.31
C ARG A 610 -42.54 -1.51 20.39
N GLY A 611 -42.32 -2.48 19.52
CA GLY A 611 -43.33 -2.97 18.56
C GLY A 611 -43.39 -2.19 17.23
N THR A 612 -42.50 -1.22 17.02
CA THR A 612 -42.34 -0.54 15.72
C THR A 612 -41.81 -1.51 14.65
N GLY A 613 -40.99 -2.47 15.06
CA GLY A 613 -40.18 -3.29 14.18
C GLY A 613 -39.04 -2.50 13.53
N LEU A 614 -38.37 -3.16 12.58
CA LEU A 614 -37.25 -2.59 11.83
C LEU A 614 -37.74 -1.88 10.56
N VAL A 615 -37.75 -0.55 10.60
CA VAL A 615 -38.06 0.33 9.47
C VAL A 615 -36.77 0.62 8.70
N ALA A 616 -36.41 -0.30 7.82
CA ALA A 616 -35.17 -0.23 7.06
C ALA A 616 -35.28 -0.89 5.68
N SER A 617 -34.35 -0.52 4.78
CA SER A 617 -34.20 -1.24 3.51
C SER A 617 -33.92 -2.73 3.75
N PRO A 618 -34.31 -3.65 2.84
CA PRO A 618 -34.22 -5.10 3.08
C PRO A 618 -32.84 -5.58 3.56
N ALA A 619 -31.76 -5.02 3.00
CA ALA A 619 -30.39 -5.39 3.38
C ALA A 619 -30.04 -4.94 4.81
N VAL A 620 -30.41 -3.71 5.18
CA VAL A 620 -30.16 -3.15 6.53
C VAL A 620 -31.07 -3.80 7.56
N LYS A 621 -32.33 -4.05 7.21
CA LYS A 621 -33.30 -4.77 8.04
C LYS A 621 -32.73 -6.14 8.42
N ARG A 622 -32.23 -6.89 7.43
CA ARG A 622 -31.69 -8.21 7.70
C ARG A 622 -30.42 -8.20 8.55
N PHE A 623 -29.55 -7.22 8.33
CA PHE A 623 -28.38 -6.99 9.18
C PHE A 623 -28.79 -6.74 10.64
N LEU A 624 -29.77 -5.87 10.90
CA LEU A 624 -30.23 -5.53 12.24
C LEU A 624 -30.95 -6.71 12.94
N GLN A 625 -31.66 -7.55 12.19
CA GLN A 625 -32.25 -8.79 12.72
C GLN A 625 -31.18 -9.75 13.25
N LEU A 626 -30.08 -9.92 12.50
CA LEU A 626 -28.96 -10.76 12.93
C LEU A 626 -28.18 -10.14 14.10
N ALA A 627 -28.18 -8.81 14.20
CA ALA A 627 -27.63 -8.09 15.35
C ALA A 627 -28.51 -8.17 16.62
N GLY A 628 -29.75 -8.67 16.51
CA GLY A 628 -30.67 -8.80 17.65
C GLY A 628 -31.40 -7.51 18.04
N VAL A 629 -31.48 -6.53 17.12
CA VAL A 629 -32.26 -5.30 17.30
C VAL A 629 -33.69 -5.57 16.82
N GLU A 630 -34.68 -5.30 17.68
CA GLU A 630 -36.10 -5.52 17.39
C GLU A 630 -36.73 -4.28 16.72
N ASP A 631 -36.44 -3.10 17.27
CA ASP A 631 -37.06 -1.84 16.87
C ASP A 631 -36.02 -0.79 16.49
N ALA A 632 -36.08 -0.24 15.28
CA ALA A 632 -35.24 0.88 14.86
C ALA A 632 -35.82 1.59 13.64
N TYR A 633 -35.71 2.92 13.63
CA TYR A 633 -35.83 3.71 12.41
C TYR A 633 -34.47 3.82 11.73
N THR A 634 -34.47 3.87 10.40
CA THR A 634 -33.24 4.08 9.64
C THR A 634 -33.41 5.19 8.62
N SER A 635 -32.35 5.94 8.41
CA SER A 635 -32.23 6.91 7.33
C SER A 635 -30.92 6.66 6.60
N SER A 636 -30.99 6.51 5.28
CA SER A 636 -29.81 6.25 4.46
C SER A 636 -29.71 7.30 3.36
N ALA A 637 -28.52 7.88 3.18
CA ALA A 637 -28.24 8.86 2.12
C ALA A 637 -27.03 8.43 1.29
N GLY A 638 -26.95 8.94 0.05
CA GLY A 638 -25.91 8.58 -0.93
C GLY A 638 -26.32 7.43 -1.86
N SER A 639 -25.34 6.76 -2.48
CA SER A 639 -25.59 5.70 -3.47
C SER A 639 -25.90 4.33 -2.83
N THR A 640 -27.04 4.23 -2.16
CA THR A 640 -27.47 3.04 -1.37
C THR A 640 -27.68 1.78 -2.21
N LYS A 641 -27.82 1.92 -3.54
CA LYS A 641 -27.81 0.80 -4.51
C LYS A 641 -26.52 -0.03 -4.41
N THR A 642 -25.42 0.55 -3.94
CA THR A 642 -24.16 -0.16 -3.67
C THR A 642 -24.24 -0.95 -2.35
N LEU A 643 -24.88 -2.12 -2.39
CA LEU A 643 -25.15 -2.98 -1.22
C LEU A 643 -23.92 -3.23 -0.32
N GLU A 644 -22.73 -3.37 -0.93
CA GLU A 644 -21.45 -3.50 -0.19
C GLU A 644 -21.18 -2.30 0.73
N ASN A 645 -21.35 -1.08 0.23
CA ASN A 645 -21.10 0.14 1.00
C ASN A 645 -22.22 0.36 2.02
N THR A 646 -23.47 0.07 1.65
CA THR A 646 -24.62 0.16 2.57
C THR A 646 -24.43 -0.73 3.80
N LEU A 647 -24.01 -1.99 3.60
CA LEU A 647 -23.76 -2.91 4.70
C LEU A 647 -22.53 -2.54 5.53
N LYS A 648 -21.44 -2.07 4.89
CA LYS A 648 -20.28 -1.54 5.62
C LYS A 648 -20.64 -0.31 6.47
N ALA A 649 -21.42 0.62 5.92
CA ALA A 649 -21.90 1.79 6.65
C ALA A 649 -22.79 1.39 7.84
N THR A 650 -23.66 0.39 7.65
CA THR A 650 -24.50 -0.16 8.73
C THR A 650 -23.64 -0.84 9.81
N PHE A 651 -22.65 -1.66 9.41
CA PHE A 651 -21.73 -2.32 10.31
C PHE A 651 -20.96 -1.31 11.18
N VAL A 652 -20.50 -0.20 10.59
CA VAL A 652 -19.85 0.90 11.34
C VAL A 652 -20.84 1.56 12.31
N ALA A 653 -22.08 1.85 11.88
CA ALA A 653 -23.09 2.46 12.75
C ALA A 653 -23.38 1.58 13.98
N VAL A 654 -23.45 0.26 13.78
CA VAL A 654 -23.66 -0.71 14.84
C VAL A 654 -22.42 -0.83 15.74
N SER A 655 -21.21 -0.82 15.18
CA SER A 655 -19.96 -0.81 15.96
C SER A 655 -19.84 0.41 16.88
N ASN A 656 -20.34 1.56 16.43
CA ASN A 656 -20.30 2.80 17.21
C ASN A 656 -21.21 2.77 18.44
N THR A 657 -22.16 1.83 18.53
CA THR A 657 -23.09 1.73 19.68
C THR A 657 -22.38 1.51 21.02
N TYR A 658 -21.27 0.76 21.03
CA TYR A 658 -20.39 0.63 22.20
C TYR A 658 -19.35 1.74 22.27
N GLY A 659 -19.00 2.38 21.15
CA GLY A 659 -18.08 3.52 21.09
C GLY A 659 -18.67 4.82 21.67
N PHE A 660 -20.01 4.95 21.68
CA PHE A 660 -20.68 6.14 22.21
C PHE A 660 -20.80 6.09 23.75
N LEU A 661 -20.19 7.06 24.42
CA LEU A 661 -20.22 7.18 25.87
C LEU A 661 -21.55 7.79 26.35
N THR A 662 -22.24 7.08 27.22
CA THR A 662 -23.53 7.49 27.80
C THR A 662 -23.40 7.63 29.33
N PRO A 663 -24.26 8.42 30.00
CA PRO A 663 -24.13 8.68 31.45
C PRO A 663 -24.08 7.44 32.35
N ASN A 664 -24.76 6.36 31.99
CA ASN A 664 -24.69 5.07 32.70
C ASN A 664 -23.31 4.39 32.63
N LEU A 665 -22.41 4.85 31.76
CA LEU A 665 -21.03 4.37 31.63
C LEU A 665 -20.01 5.36 32.20
N TRP A 666 -20.43 6.47 32.83
CA TRP A 666 -19.51 7.42 33.48
C TRP A 666 -18.89 6.91 34.78
N LYS A 667 -19.46 5.83 35.34
CA LYS A 667 -18.90 5.20 36.53
C LYS A 667 -17.51 4.66 36.21
N GLU A 668 -16.54 5.08 37.03
CA GLU A 668 -15.17 4.60 36.91
C GLU A 668 -15.12 3.07 37.05
N THR A 669 -14.52 2.43 36.05
CA THR A 669 -14.37 0.98 35.98
C THR A 669 -12.95 0.60 36.37
N LYS A 670 -12.81 -0.35 37.30
CA LYS A 670 -11.49 -0.88 37.67
C LYS A 670 -10.90 -1.62 36.48
N LEU A 671 -9.64 -1.34 36.17
CA LEU A 671 -8.90 -2.05 35.12
C LEU A 671 -8.65 -3.49 35.56
N LEU A 672 -9.29 -4.44 34.89
CA LEU A 672 -9.04 -5.87 35.08
C LEU A 672 -7.73 -6.27 34.39
N LYS A 673 -7.06 -7.30 34.90
CA LYS A 673 -5.88 -7.86 34.25
C LYS A 673 -6.29 -8.51 32.93
N SER A 674 -5.43 -8.38 31.92
CA SER A 674 -5.66 -9.04 30.62
C SER A 674 -5.58 -10.56 30.78
N PRO A 675 -6.42 -11.34 30.08
CA PRO A 675 -6.32 -12.80 30.09
C PRO A 675 -4.95 -13.32 29.62
N LEU A 676 -4.26 -12.53 28.79
CA LEU A 676 -2.90 -12.86 28.35
C LEU A 676 -1.86 -12.74 29.46
N ASP A 677 -2.10 -11.86 30.43
CA ASP A 677 -1.22 -11.63 31.57
C ASP A 677 -1.57 -12.57 32.74
N GLU A 678 -2.87 -12.75 33.01
CA GLU A 678 -3.35 -13.65 34.07
C GLU A 678 -2.95 -15.10 33.82
N PHE A 679 -3.07 -15.58 32.57
CA PHE A 679 -2.72 -16.94 32.18
C PHE A 679 -1.36 -17.04 31.48
N ALA A 680 -0.44 -16.11 31.75
CA ALA A 680 0.89 -16.09 31.16
C ALA A 680 1.68 -17.38 31.43
N ASP A 681 1.52 -18.00 32.60
CA ASP A 681 2.21 -19.24 32.96
C ASP A 681 1.71 -20.44 32.15
N THR A 682 0.40 -20.57 31.96
CA THR A 682 -0.20 -21.59 31.07
C THR A 682 0.29 -21.43 29.63
N LEU A 683 0.49 -20.19 29.16
CA LEU A 683 1.05 -19.92 27.82
C LEU A 683 2.53 -20.28 27.69
N ARG A 684 3.29 -20.29 28.79
CA ARG A 684 4.70 -20.70 28.83
C ARG A 684 4.85 -22.21 28.79
N GLU A 685 4.03 -22.96 29.52
CA GLU A 685 4.02 -24.43 29.54
C GLU A 685 3.75 -25.05 28.16
N GLY A 686 2.96 -24.38 27.32
CA GLY A 686 2.67 -24.81 25.95
C GLY A 686 3.80 -24.60 24.92
N LYS A 687 4.98 -24.10 25.31
CA LYS A 687 6.14 -23.97 24.40
C LYS A 687 6.89 -25.31 24.32
N LYS A 688 6.61 -26.12 23.30
CA LYS A 688 7.65 -26.99 22.74
C LYS A 688 8.56 -26.08 21.90
N TYR A 689 9.78 -25.86 22.39
CA TYR A 689 10.83 -25.08 21.72
C TYR A 689 11.22 -25.70 20.37
#